data_AF-A0A0B7G692-F1
#
_entry.id   AF-A0A0B7G692-F1
#
_cell.length_a   1.000
_cell.length_b   1.000
_cell.length_c   1.000
_cell.angle_alpha   90.00
_cell.angle_beta   90.00
_cell.angle_gamma   90.00
#
_symmetry.space_group_name_H-M   'P 1'
#
loop_
_entity.id
_entity.type
_entity.pdbx_description
1 polymer ?
#
loop_
_entity_poly.entity_id
_entity_poly.type
_entity_poly.pdbx_seq_one_letter_code
_entity_poly.pdbx_strand_id
1 'polypeptide(L)'
;MIRQGMISAAAVTPLRPATNITPGSAEWPDKLEDYSSSLAQYSKELISNKSMADVWIYRIQGDSAPTLLQADERKNFDQLKNDDRLRRFVVKVPRLPGGLSATSPEDDQFLQLLRLAVKERFDLDHENLVELIGLDRSYGRYPGIVLEYCPYGDLTHYKRLIVPYEKDNQRYLREISQGLQYLHNLPSVVTHGDLTPDNILVDGQGTLKLSILSFARVAASLPASSQVAVRPDNYISARYSSPELLADSSRASPESDIWSFGCVAFWIYTDLHPYPSLKKEHDIVRAIESEVLPNDMDSIRNIEDLGSHLRTGADSPWITDGTLSHILRCWDPNAKARPSASDILKYLGRLPNTDMVRWRPPSSVPDLTGAVQTPGGRNIIGWSAGTWRRIYTRRAQNKTPDIIKLWWWRGVQSRGFFRKNVDVIVKSAKSDKGEFEDPVQQVYRHELILLNQMKHANIVSILGFTTDPTHLGSHLKVPALVIEYCARGRLREYCPSNQAIMSETDRINLIRGISQALKYIHDEISEGSIVHGNLSMDSVVVDATGTPKLTNFEFSCQYQHTDNPLRAQVLHAPPLASHPTRWDAPELFQDVSDSRAPFPTRYTDLWSLGSLFVFVSRVIPQYKNPVINCPKIFSCKLPYAQSELPGAIARLINGEKPYTEGDCPDIIRNLASSLWEDIPYQRPSASKILEMIESL
;
A
#
# COMPACT_ATOMS: atom_id res chain seq x y z
N MET A 1 -9.85 -59.77 10.47
CA MET A 1 -10.91 -60.54 9.78
C MET A 1 -11.87 -59.57 9.14
N ILE A 2 -12.16 -59.87 7.89
CA ILE A 2 -12.90 -59.13 6.86
C ILE A 2 -14.40 -59.01 7.19
N ARG A 3 -15.01 -57.88 6.83
CA ARG A 3 -16.27 -57.76 6.03
C ARG A 3 -16.60 -56.26 5.86
N GLN A 4 -16.21 -55.65 4.74
CA GLN A 4 -17.00 -55.53 3.51
C GLN A 4 -18.43 -55.03 3.74
N GLY A 5 -18.64 -53.73 3.48
CA GLY A 5 -19.93 -53.10 3.25
C GLY A 5 -19.79 -52.21 2.01
N MET A 6 -20.56 -52.54 0.99
CA MET A 6 -20.44 -52.12 -0.39
C MET A 6 -20.48 -50.60 -0.61
N ILE A 7 -19.55 -50.12 -1.46
CA ILE A 7 -19.67 -48.85 -2.16
C ILE A 7 -20.88 -48.99 -3.10
N SER A 8 -22.01 -48.42 -2.69
CA SER A 8 -23.16 -48.24 -3.55
C SER A 8 -22.79 -47.20 -4.61
N ALA A 9 -22.76 -47.64 -5.87
CA ALA A 9 -22.80 -46.77 -7.04
C ALA A 9 -24.15 -46.04 -7.06
N ALA A 10 -24.25 -44.95 -6.29
CA ALA A 10 -25.42 -44.09 -6.26
C ALA A 10 -25.15 -42.82 -7.08
N ALA A 11 -25.70 -42.83 -8.30
CA ALA A 11 -26.14 -41.68 -9.08
C ALA A 11 -25.16 -40.51 -9.25
N VAL A 12 -24.37 -40.56 -10.32
CA VAL A 12 -23.96 -39.34 -11.04
C VAL A 12 -25.23 -38.71 -11.59
N THR A 13 -25.84 -37.85 -10.78
CA THR A 13 -27.01 -37.05 -11.16
C THR A 13 -26.49 -35.87 -11.97
N PRO A 14 -27.02 -35.59 -13.18
CA PRO A 14 -26.45 -34.54 -14.03
C PRO A 14 -26.80 -33.16 -13.46
N LEU A 15 -25.90 -32.61 -12.65
CA LEU A 15 -25.94 -31.24 -12.17
C LEU A 15 -25.45 -30.32 -13.30
N ARG A 16 -26.35 -29.93 -14.21
CA ARG A 16 -26.21 -28.72 -15.05
C ARG A 16 -27.62 -28.19 -15.35
N PRO A 17 -28.01 -26.97 -14.93
CA PRO A 17 -29.23 -26.36 -15.44
C PRO A 17 -29.04 -26.05 -16.91
N ALA A 18 -29.88 -26.63 -17.77
CA ALA A 18 -29.92 -26.29 -19.18
C ALA A 18 -30.22 -24.79 -19.33
N THR A 19 -29.38 -24.07 -20.07
CA THR A 19 -29.82 -22.81 -20.66
C THR A 19 -30.87 -23.18 -21.69
N ASN A 20 -32.14 -22.85 -21.41
CA ASN A 20 -33.23 -22.99 -22.38
C ASN A 20 -33.02 -21.97 -23.52
N ILE A 21 -32.01 -22.20 -24.36
CA ILE A 21 -31.77 -21.41 -25.57
C ILE A 21 -32.60 -22.08 -26.67
N THR A 22 -33.58 -21.35 -27.20
CA THR A 22 -34.36 -21.80 -28.34
C THR A 22 -33.44 -21.82 -29.56
N PRO A 23 -33.28 -22.98 -30.26
CA PRO A 23 -32.44 -23.06 -31.44
C PRO A 23 -32.83 -21.98 -32.47
N GLY A 24 -31.83 -21.31 -33.07
CA GLY A 24 -32.03 -20.29 -34.09
C GLY A 24 -32.34 -18.85 -33.62
N SER A 25 -32.39 -18.57 -32.31
CA SER A 25 -32.85 -17.25 -31.78
C SER A 25 -31.78 -16.16 -31.66
N ALA A 26 -30.49 -16.49 -31.75
CA ALA A 26 -29.40 -15.53 -31.59
C ALA A 26 -28.79 -15.14 -32.94
N GLU A 27 -28.97 -13.89 -33.35
CA GLU A 27 -28.32 -13.27 -34.51
C GLU A 27 -27.08 -12.46 -34.10
N TRP A 28 -26.18 -12.22 -35.06
CA TRP A 28 -25.07 -11.29 -34.87
C TRP A 28 -25.60 -9.85 -34.71
N PRO A 29 -24.90 -8.97 -33.99
CA PRO A 29 -25.27 -7.54 -33.92
C PRO A 29 -25.31 -6.90 -35.30
N ASP A 30 -26.33 -6.07 -35.59
CA ASP A 30 -26.53 -5.45 -36.90
C ASP A 30 -25.36 -4.55 -37.35
N LYS A 31 -24.66 -3.95 -36.38
CA LYS A 31 -23.51 -3.07 -36.60
C LYS A 31 -22.17 -3.80 -36.70
N LEU A 32 -22.13 -5.11 -36.46
CA LEU A 32 -20.90 -5.90 -36.46
C LEU A 32 -20.45 -6.17 -37.91
N GLU A 33 -19.34 -5.55 -38.31
CA GLU A 33 -18.81 -5.64 -39.66
C GLU A 33 -18.05 -6.95 -39.93
N ASP A 34 -18.09 -7.40 -41.19
CA ASP A 34 -17.31 -8.54 -41.69
C ASP A 34 -16.06 -8.05 -42.42
N TYR A 35 -14.90 -8.29 -41.78
CA TYR A 35 -13.59 -7.85 -42.25
C TYR A 35 -12.90 -8.90 -43.16
N SER A 36 -13.53 -10.02 -43.51
CA SER A 36 -12.90 -11.07 -44.33
C SER A 36 -12.28 -10.57 -45.62
N SER A 37 -12.99 -9.69 -46.35
CA SER A 37 -12.47 -9.12 -47.60
C SER A 37 -11.32 -8.14 -47.35
N SER A 38 -11.46 -7.29 -46.34
CA SER A 38 -10.46 -6.28 -45.97
C SER A 38 -9.17 -6.90 -45.45
N LEU A 39 -9.25 -8.03 -44.74
CA LEU A 39 -8.09 -8.73 -44.17
C LEU A 39 -7.35 -9.62 -45.19
N ALA A 40 -7.96 -9.95 -46.33
CA ALA A 40 -7.35 -10.79 -47.36
C ALA A 40 -6.09 -10.18 -48.01
N GLN A 41 -5.95 -8.84 -47.99
CA GLN A 41 -4.77 -8.13 -48.50
C GLN A 41 -3.57 -8.11 -47.52
N TYR A 42 -3.77 -8.56 -46.28
CA TYR A 42 -2.76 -8.57 -45.23
C TYR A 42 -2.09 -9.95 -45.15
N SER A 43 -0.80 -9.98 -44.80
CA SER A 43 -0.13 -11.22 -44.39
C SER A 43 -0.55 -11.60 -42.97
N LYS A 44 -0.71 -12.89 -42.67
CA LYS A 44 -1.05 -13.36 -41.33
C LYS A 44 -0.05 -14.37 -40.78
N GLU A 45 0.19 -14.31 -39.48
CA GLU A 45 1.07 -15.21 -38.73
C GLU A 45 0.33 -15.77 -37.51
N LEU A 46 0.49 -17.07 -37.23
CA LEU A 46 -0.09 -17.71 -36.05
C LEU A 46 0.78 -17.40 -34.82
N ILE A 47 0.22 -16.72 -33.82
CA ILE A 47 0.95 -16.29 -32.62
C ILE A 47 0.65 -17.15 -31.39
N SER A 48 -0.51 -17.80 -31.33
CA SER A 48 -0.86 -18.70 -30.24
C SER A 48 -1.87 -19.75 -30.69
N ASN A 49 -1.72 -20.96 -30.17
CA ASN A 49 -2.61 -22.08 -30.37
C ASN A 49 -2.98 -22.73 -29.02
N LYS A 50 -3.27 -21.92 -28.00
CA LYS A 50 -3.68 -22.37 -26.66
C LYS A 50 -5.15 -22.06 -26.37
N SER A 51 -5.68 -22.58 -25.26
CA SER A 51 -6.98 -22.20 -24.69
C SER A 51 -8.16 -22.26 -25.67
N MET A 52 -8.28 -23.35 -26.43
CA MET A 52 -9.33 -23.56 -27.44
C MET A 52 -9.42 -22.47 -28.52
N ALA A 53 -8.32 -21.75 -28.79
CA ALA A 53 -8.27 -20.72 -29.82
C ALA A 53 -7.01 -20.88 -30.70
N ASP A 54 -7.12 -20.51 -31.97
CA ASP A 54 -5.98 -20.06 -32.76
C ASP A 54 -6.00 -18.53 -32.79
N VAL A 55 -4.88 -17.90 -32.48
CA VAL A 55 -4.74 -16.44 -32.47
C VAL A 55 -3.79 -16.06 -33.59
N TRP A 56 -4.29 -15.26 -34.53
CA TRP A 56 -3.55 -14.79 -35.70
C TRP A 56 -3.30 -13.30 -35.59
N ILE A 57 -2.10 -12.86 -35.97
CA ILE A 57 -1.81 -11.44 -36.19
C ILE A 57 -1.82 -11.16 -37.69
N TYR A 58 -2.53 -10.11 -38.10
CA TYR A 58 -2.58 -9.62 -39.48
C TYR A 58 -1.69 -8.38 -39.61
N ARG A 59 -0.88 -8.29 -40.68
CA ARG A 59 0.08 -7.20 -40.97
C ARG A 59 0.07 -6.82 -42.44
N ILE A 60 0.36 -5.56 -42.75
CA ILE A 60 0.51 -5.11 -44.13
C ILE A 60 1.76 -5.74 -44.75
N GLN A 61 1.69 -6.09 -46.03
CA GLN A 61 2.82 -6.64 -46.78
C GLN A 61 4.03 -5.69 -46.72
N GLY A 62 5.19 -6.22 -46.31
CA GLY A 62 6.43 -5.45 -46.14
C GLY A 62 6.69 -4.94 -44.72
N ASP A 63 5.77 -5.17 -43.76
CA ASP A 63 5.97 -4.84 -42.35
C ASP A 63 6.96 -5.83 -41.69
N SER A 64 8.18 -5.36 -41.42
CA SER A 64 9.25 -6.13 -40.78
C SER A 64 9.37 -5.93 -39.27
N ALA A 65 8.48 -5.15 -38.64
CA ALA A 65 8.57 -4.90 -37.20
C ALA A 65 8.19 -6.17 -36.39
N PRO A 66 8.78 -6.38 -35.20
CA PRO A 66 8.58 -7.58 -34.42
C PRO A 66 7.11 -7.78 -33.99
N THR A 67 6.71 -9.04 -33.76
CA THR A 67 5.36 -9.45 -33.33
C THR A 67 4.99 -8.92 -31.95
N LEU A 68 5.99 -8.75 -31.08
CA LEU A 68 5.88 -8.17 -29.74
C LEU A 68 7.07 -7.23 -29.55
N LEU A 69 6.85 -6.10 -28.90
CA LEU A 69 7.91 -5.13 -28.61
C LEU A 69 8.90 -5.69 -27.57
N GLN A 70 10.20 -5.44 -27.76
CA GLN A 70 11.27 -5.86 -26.83
C GLN A 70 11.69 -4.72 -25.88
N ALA A 71 12.38 -5.06 -24.77
CA ALA A 71 12.75 -4.11 -23.71
C ALA A 71 13.58 -2.90 -24.19
N ASP A 72 14.38 -3.07 -25.24
CA ASP A 72 15.35 -2.08 -25.73
C ASP A 72 14.72 -1.03 -26.68
N GLU A 73 13.49 -1.27 -27.15
CA GLU A 73 12.79 -0.40 -28.13
C GLU A 73 11.94 0.70 -27.44
N ARG A 74 11.94 0.73 -26.10
CA ARG A 74 11.08 1.59 -25.28
C ARG A 74 11.32 3.09 -25.46
N LYS A 75 12.55 3.50 -25.79
CA LYS A 75 12.91 4.92 -26.03
C LYS A 75 12.55 5.41 -27.44
N ASN A 76 12.31 4.51 -28.38
CA ASN A 76 11.94 4.86 -29.76
C ASN A 76 10.42 5.10 -29.90
N PHE A 77 9.61 4.64 -28.96
CA PHE A 77 8.16 4.73 -29.03
C PHE A 77 7.63 6.15 -28.75
N ASP A 78 8.26 6.90 -27.85
CA ASP A 78 7.90 8.30 -27.56
C ASP A 78 8.18 9.26 -28.74
N GLN A 79 9.01 8.85 -29.72
CA GLN A 79 9.30 9.62 -30.94
C GLN A 79 8.41 9.25 -32.14
N LEU A 80 7.73 8.10 -32.12
CA LEU A 80 6.82 7.65 -33.18
C LEU A 80 5.39 8.19 -33.01
N LYS A 81 5.25 9.30 -32.30
CA LYS A 81 3.98 9.86 -31.81
C LYS A 81 3.03 10.38 -32.90
N ASN A 82 3.27 10.16 -34.20
CA ASN A 82 2.50 10.84 -35.24
C ASN A 82 2.27 10.16 -36.59
N ASP A 83 2.63 8.89 -36.86
CA ASP A 83 2.51 8.41 -38.26
C ASP A 83 1.61 7.21 -38.55
N ASP A 84 1.05 6.49 -37.57
CA ASP A 84 0.02 5.48 -37.87
C ASP A 84 -0.51 4.84 -36.56
N ARG A 85 -1.80 4.53 -36.49
CA ARG A 85 -2.31 3.44 -35.64
C ARG A 85 -1.83 2.08 -36.21
N LEU A 86 -0.53 1.93 -36.52
CA LEU A 86 0.07 1.04 -37.54
C LEU A 86 -0.58 -0.36 -37.63
N ARG A 87 -1.65 -0.45 -38.43
CA ARG A 87 -1.89 -1.47 -39.48
C ARG A 87 -1.92 -2.95 -39.07
N ARG A 88 -2.14 -3.28 -37.79
CA ARG A 88 -2.16 -4.65 -37.28
C ARG A 88 -3.43 -4.98 -36.51
N PHE A 89 -3.97 -6.18 -36.76
CA PHE A 89 -5.17 -6.69 -36.10
C PHE A 89 -4.92 -8.08 -35.54
N VAL A 90 -5.64 -8.44 -34.48
CA VAL A 90 -5.63 -9.80 -33.94
C VAL A 90 -6.94 -10.47 -34.31
N VAL A 91 -6.86 -11.67 -34.86
CA VAL A 91 -8.05 -12.50 -35.13
C VAL A 91 -7.97 -13.76 -34.28
N LYS A 92 -8.93 -13.87 -33.35
CA LYS A 92 -9.05 -15.01 -32.42
C LYS A 92 -10.11 -15.97 -32.94
N VAL A 93 -9.71 -17.18 -33.31
CA VAL A 93 -10.55 -18.18 -33.98
C VAL A 93 -10.84 -19.35 -33.03
N PRO A 94 -12.11 -19.75 -32.82
CA PRO A 94 -12.44 -20.87 -31.96
C PRO A 94 -11.93 -22.20 -32.53
N ARG A 95 -11.29 -22.99 -31.67
CA ARG A 95 -10.96 -24.39 -31.93
C ARG A 95 -11.69 -25.28 -30.95
N LEU A 96 -12.77 -25.88 -31.42
CA LEU A 96 -13.45 -26.94 -30.70
C LEU A 96 -12.79 -28.29 -31.03
N PRO A 97 -12.23 -29.00 -30.04
CA PRO A 97 -11.63 -30.31 -30.27
C PRO A 97 -12.74 -31.33 -30.51
N GLY A 98 -12.85 -31.82 -31.75
CA GLY A 98 -13.81 -32.84 -32.17
C GLY A 98 -15.22 -32.27 -32.35
N GLY A 99 -15.65 -32.15 -33.61
CA GLY A 99 -16.83 -31.38 -34.00
C GLY A 99 -18.12 -31.74 -33.26
N LEU A 100 -18.89 -30.71 -32.90
CA LEU A 100 -20.31 -30.85 -32.61
C LEU A 100 -20.99 -31.40 -33.87
N SER A 101 -21.59 -32.59 -33.76
CA SER A 101 -22.40 -33.23 -34.79
C SER A 101 -23.74 -32.51 -34.96
N ALA A 102 -23.71 -31.28 -35.48
CA ALA A 102 -24.90 -30.56 -35.92
C ALA A 102 -24.83 -30.40 -37.44
N THR A 103 -25.88 -30.81 -38.13
CA THR A 103 -26.02 -30.77 -39.59
C THR A 103 -26.34 -29.37 -40.14
N SER A 104 -26.69 -28.40 -39.27
CA SER A 104 -26.99 -27.01 -39.63
C SER A 104 -26.35 -25.99 -38.64
N PRO A 105 -26.01 -24.76 -39.07
CA PRO A 105 -25.51 -23.69 -38.18
C PRO A 105 -26.54 -23.20 -37.14
N GLU A 106 -27.84 -23.42 -37.38
CA GLU A 106 -28.92 -23.04 -36.47
C GLU A 106 -29.03 -24.00 -35.28
N ASP A 107 -28.60 -25.24 -35.44
CA ASP A 107 -28.54 -26.24 -34.37
C ASP A 107 -27.20 -26.24 -33.62
N ASP A 108 -26.25 -25.38 -34.04
CA ASP A 108 -24.94 -25.25 -33.41
C ASP A 108 -25.04 -24.39 -32.14
N GLN A 109 -25.23 -25.08 -31.01
CA GLN A 109 -25.36 -24.46 -29.69
C GLN A 109 -24.14 -23.62 -29.29
N PHE A 110 -22.92 -24.00 -29.71
CA PHE A 110 -21.74 -23.20 -29.43
C PHE A 110 -21.77 -21.89 -30.21
N LEU A 111 -22.13 -21.95 -31.49
CA LEU A 111 -22.27 -20.76 -32.32
C LEU A 111 -23.34 -19.80 -31.76
N GLN A 112 -24.46 -20.32 -31.26
CA GLN A 112 -25.49 -19.50 -30.60
C GLN A 112 -24.96 -18.81 -29.33
N LEU A 113 -24.26 -19.56 -28.46
CA LEU A 113 -23.65 -18.99 -27.26
C LEU A 113 -22.57 -17.95 -27.61
N LEU A 114 -21.80 -18.19 -28.67
CA LEU A 114 -20.80 -17.24 -29.17
C LEU A 114 -21.46 -15.94 -29.66
N ARG A 115 -22.57 -16.05 -30.41
CA ARG A 115 -23.34 -14.87 -30.86
C ARG A 115 -23.88 -14.06 -29.70
N LEU A 116 -24.43 -14.72 -28.67
CA LEU A 116 -24.89 -14.05 -27.45
C LEU A 116 -23.74 -13.35 -26.73
N ALA A 117 -22.61 -14.03 -26.56
CA ALA A 117 -21.44 -13.45 -25.89
C ALA A 117 -20.89 -12.23 -26.63
N VAL A 118 -20.84 -12.27 -27.97
CA VAL A 118 -20.44 -11.13 -28.82
C VAL A 118 -21.48 -10.02 -28.77
N LYS A 119 -22.78 -10.33 -28.80
CA LYS A 119 -23.86 -9.34 -28.71
C LYS A 119 -23.84 -8.56 -27.40
N GLU A 120 -23.56 -9.23 -26.29
CA GLU A 120 -23.40 -8.57 -24.99
C GLU A 120 -22.15 -7.66 -24.91
N ARG A 121 -21.18 -7.83 -25.81
CA ARG A 121 -19.83 -7.25 -25.68
C ARG A 121 -19.38 -6.35 -26.83
N PHE A 122 -20.15 -6.29 -27.91
CA PHE A 122 -19.78 -5.55 -29.12
C PHE A 122 -19.73 -4.03 -28.92
N ASP A 123 -20.74 -3.46 -28.25
CA ASP A 123 -20.82 -2.01 -28.00
C ASP A 123 -20.11 -1.57 -26.71
N LEU A 124 -19.20 -2.39 -26.16
CA LEU A 124 -18.43 -2.03 -24.97
C LEU A 124 -17.28 -1.10 -25.34
N ASP A 125 -17.29 0.11 -24.81
CA ASP A 125 -16.25 1.11 -25.03
C ASP A 125 -15.65 1.55 -23.69
N HIS A 126 -14.40 1.13 -23.44
CA HIS A 126 -13.66 1.48 -22.24
C HIS A 126 -12.16 1.30 -22.45
N GLU A 127 -11.34 2.22 -21.92
CA GLU A 127 -9.87 2.22 -22.09
C GLU A 127 -9.22 0.89 -21.66
N ASN A 128 -9.69 0.31 -20.55
CA ASN A 128 -9.19 -0.96 -20.00
C ASN A 128 -9.91 -2.22 -20.52
N LEU A 129 -10.60 -2.16 -21.65
CA LEU A 129 -11.12 -3.33 -22.36
C LEU A 129 -10.47 -3.44 -23.74
N VAL A 130 -10.30 -4.67 -24.22
CA VAL A 130 -9.90 -4.94 -25.60
C VAL A 130 -11.09 -4.68 -26.53
N GLU A 131 -10.92 -3.81 -27.51
CA GLU A 131 -11.94 -3.47 -28.51
C GLU A 131 -12.33 -4.68 -29.38
N LEU A 132 -13.64 -4.92 -29.49
CA LEU A 132 -14.23 -5.84 -30.47
C LEU A 132 -14.50 -5.09 -31.77
N ILE A 133 -13.69 -5.32 -32.79
CA ILE A 133 -13.78 -4.58 -34.05
C ILE A 133 -14.80 -5.23 -34.99
N GLY A 134 -14.77 -6.55 -35.13
CA GLY A 134 -15.54 -7.22 -36.18
C GLY A 134 -15.40 -8.73 -36.20
N LEU A 135 -15.79 -9.33 -37.33
CA LEU A 135 -15.64 -10.75 -37.62
C LEU A 135 -14.78 -11.01 -38.86
N ASP A 136 -14.17 -12.20 -38.90
CA ASP A 136 -13.56 -12.76 -40.10
C ASP A 136 -14.12 -14.17 -40.35
N ARG A 137 -15.00 -14.31 -41.34
CA ARG A 137 -15.63 -15.56 -41.75
C ARG A 137 -14.75 -16.47 -42.61
N SER A 138 -13.49 -16.08 -42.90
CA SER A 138 -12.59 -16.86 -43.77
C SER A 138 -12.07 -18.16 -43.13
N TYR A 139 -12.32 -18.38 -41.84
CA TYR A 139 -11.81 -19.51 -41.05
C TYR A 139 -12.73 -20.75 -41.03
N GLY A 140 -13.80 -20.76 -41.81
CA GLY A 140 -14.68 -21.91 -41.97
C GLY A 140 -15.91 -21.86 -41.07
N ARG A 141 -16.17 -22.95 -40.30
CA ARG A 141 -17.42 -23.11 -39.54
C ARG A 141 -17.64 -22.03 -38.49
N TYR A 142 -16.59 -21.64 -37.78
CA TYR A 142 -16.66 -20.59 -36.76
C TYR A 142 -15.92 -19.35 -37.25
N PRO A 143 -16.54 -18.16 -37.20
CA PRO A 143 -15.84 -16.94 -37.57
C PRO A 143 -14.75 -16.62 -36.56
N GLY A 144 -13.67 -16.02 -37.04
CA GLY A 144 -12.69 -15.36 -36.20
C GLY A 144 -13.25 -14.05 -35.65
N ILE A 145 -12.92 -13.73 -34.40
CA ILE A 145 -13.25 -12.46 -33.78
C ILE A 145 -12.08 -11.50 -34.00
N VAL A 146 -12.34 -10.37 -34.65
CA VAL A 146 -11.34 -9.33 -34.93
C VAL A 146 -11.27 -8.39 -33.73
N LEU A 147 -10.08 -8.23 -33.17
CA LEU A 147 -9.79 -7.47 -31.97
C LEU A 147 -8.66 -6.47 -32.24
N GLU A 148 -8.60 -5.41 -31.44
CA GLU A 148 -7.44 -4.52 -31.43
C GLU A 148 -6.14 -5.28 -31.10
N TYR A 149 -5.02 -4.78 -31.59
CA TYR A 149 -3.72 -5.38 -31.37
C TYR A 149 -3.00 -4.71 -30.20
N CYS A 150 -2.64 -5.52 -29.20
CA CYS A 150 -1.87 -5.12 -28.02
C CYS A 150 -0.39 -5.53 -28.18
N PRO A 151 0.51 -4.59 -28.53
CA PRO A 151 1.89 -4.89 -28.95
C PRO A 151 2.83 -5.41 -27.86
N TYR A 152 2.49 -5.24 -26.57
CA TYR A 152 3.26 -5.81 -25.46
C TYR A 152 2.75 -7.20 -25.03
N GLY A 153 1.71 -7.72 -25.70
CA GLY A 153 1.17 -9.05 -25.44
C GLY A 153 0.36 -9.13 -24.15
N ASP A 154 0.30 -10.33 -23.56
CA ASP A 154 -0.35 -10.57 -22.28
C ASP A 154 0.50 -10.08 -21.08
N LEU A 155 -0.15 -9.90 -19.93
CA LEU A 155 0.49 -9.38 -18.73
C LEU A 155 1.59 -10.32 -18.22
N THR A 156 1.47 -11.64 -18.43
CA THR A 156 2.52 -12.62 -18.11
C THR A 156 3.79 -12.34 -18.92
N HIS A 157 3.66 -12.03 -20.21
CA HIS A 157 4.74 -11.64 -21.10
C HIS A 157 5.29 -10.26 -20.73
N TYR A 158 4.42 -9.27 -20.61
CA TYR A 158 4.81 -7.90 -20.31
C TYR A 158 5.63 -7.81 -19.01
N LYS A 159 5.20 -8.51 -17.95
CA LYS A 159 5.89 -8.50 -16.65
C LYS A 159 7.32 -9.07 -16.69
N ARG A 160 7.65 -9.89 -17.70
CA ARG A 160 9.03 -10.38 -17.93
C ARG A 160 9.91 -9.35 -18.66
N LEU A 161 9.32 -8.43 -19.42
CA LEU A 161 10.03 -7.41 -20.18
C LEU A 161 10.44 -6.20 -19.32
N ILE A 162 9.64 -5.86 -18.30
CA ILE A 162 9.87 -4.72 -17.40
C ILE A 162 10.84 -5.06 -16.27
N VAL A 163 11.77 -4.16 -16.00
CA VAL A 163 12.71 -4.28 -14.87
C VAL A 163 11.98 -4.02 -13.53
N PRO A 164 12.39 -4.67 -12.42
CA PRO A 164 11.64 -4.65 -11.15
C PRO A 164 11.33 -3.26 -10.57
N TYR A 165 12.11 -2.23 -10.89
CA TYR A 165 11.90 -0.86 -10.39
C TYR A 165 10.83 -0.06 -11.17
N GLU A 166 10.32 -0.60 -12.27
CA GLU A 166 9.25 -0.02 -13.09
C GLU A 166 7.92 -0.76 -12.91
N LYS A 167 7.86 -1.73 -11.99
CA LYS A 167 6.65 -2.47 -11.65
C LYS A 167 5.72 -1.56 -10.85
N ASP A 168 4.79 -0.97 -11.57
CA ASP A 168 3.71 -0.18 -11.02
C ASP A 168 2.47 -1.07 -10.81
N ASN A 169 2.50 -1.79 -9.69
CA ASN A 169 1.47 -2.76 -9.36
C ASN A 169 0.14 -2.11 -8.97
N GLN A 170 0.17 -0.89 -8.42
CA GLN A 170 -1.06 -0.17 -8.05
C GLN A 170 -1.82 0.30 -9.28
N ARG A 171 -1.11 0.78 -10.33
CA ARG A 171 -1.73 1.09 -11.62
C ARG A 171 -2.38 -0.13 -12.22
N TYR A 172 -1.69 -1.27 -12.21
CA TYR A 172 -2.26 -2.51 -12.73
C TYR A 172 -3.56 -2.89 -12.03
N LEU A 173 -3.59 -2.84 -10.69
CA LEU A 173 -4.82 -3.09 -9.95
C LEU A 173 -5.92 -2.09 -10.30
N ARG A 174 -5.57 -0.80 -10.47
CA ARG A 174 -6.52 0.26 -10.82
C ARG A 174 -7.13 0.04 -12.20
N GLU A 175 -6.30 -0.17 -13.22
CA GLU A 175 -6.72 -0.39 -14.61
C GLU A 175 -7.59 -1.65 -14.74
N ILE A 176 -7.21 -2.75 -14.09
CA ILE A 176 -8.02 -3.97 -14.06
C ILE A 176 -9.35 -3.70 -13.35
N SER A 177 -9.34 -3.00 -12.22
CA SER A 177 -10.55 -2.70 -11.46
C SER A 177 -11.47 -1.72 -12.19
N GLN A 178 -10.95 -0.78 -12.99
CA GLN A 178 -11.72 0.12 -13.85
C GLN A 178 -12.46 -0.68 -14.94
N GLY A 179 -11.79 -1.61 -15.61
CA GLY A 179 -12.43 -2.51 -16.57
C GLY A 179 -13.53 -3.36 -15.94
N LEU A 180 -13.29 -3.94 -14.77
CA LEU A 180 -14.30 -4.72 -14.04
C LEU A 180 -15.47 -3.85 -13.56
N GLN A 181 -15.20 -2.66 -13.00
CA GLN A 181 -16.23 -1.72 -12.55
C GLN A 181 -17.15 -1.35 -13.71
N TYR A 182 -16.58 -1.05 -14.88
CA TYR A 182 -17.36 -0.73 -16.08
C TYR A 182 -18.32 -1.87 -16.42
N LEU A 183 -17.81 -3.11 -16.55
CA LEU A 183 -18.64 -4.29 -16.87
C LEU A 183 -19.73 -4.56 -15.83
N HIS A 184 -19.38 -4.47 -14.54
CA HIS A 184 -20.28 -4.80 -13.43
C HIS A 184 -21.39 -3.76 -13.22
N ASN A 185 -21.16 -2.50 -13.63
CA ASN A 185 -22.12 -1.41 -13.47
C ASN A 185 -23.00 -1.16 -14.72
N LEU A 186 -22.86 -1.97 -15.78
CA LEU A 186 -23.75 -1.89 -16.93
C LEU A 186 -25.21 -2.19 -16.52
N PRO A 187 -26.21 -1.60 -17.20
CA PRO A 187 -27.62 -1.87 -16.93
C PRO A 187 -27.98 -3.35 -17.01
N SER A 188 -27.38 -4.05 -17.98
CA SER A 188 -27.30 -5.50 -18.01
C SER A 188 -25.89 -5.89 -17.57
N VAL A 189 -25.75 -6.35 -16.33
CA VAL A 189 -24.46 -6.71 -15.74
C VAL A 189 -23.75 -7.72 -16.63
N VAL A 190 -22.53 -7.38 -17.05
CA VAL A 190 -21.65 -8.29 -17.80
C VAL A 190 -20.54 -8.76 -16.87
N THR A 191 -20.26 -10.05 -16.89
CA THR A 191 -19.15 -10.64 -16.14
C THR A 191 -18.02 -11.01 -17.10
N HIS A 192 -16.79 -10.88 -16.61
CA HIS A 192 -15.60 -11.28 -17.37
C HIS A 192 -15.50 -12.81 -17.41
N GLY A 193 -15.65 -13.47 -16.26
CA GLY A 193 -15.77 -14.91 -16.08
C GLY A 193 -14.48 -15.71 -16.22
N ASP A 194 -13.42 -15.17 -16.84
CA ASP A 194 -12.15 -15.90 -17.03
C ASP A 194 -10.92 -15.02 -16.78
N LEU A 195 -10.94 -14.24 -15.70
CA LEU A 195 -9.88 -13.26 -15.43
C LEU A 195 -8.59 -13.98 -14.98
N THR A 196 -7.56 -13.91 -15.82
CA THR A 196 -6.24 -14.49 -15.59
C THR A 196 -5.17 -13.54 -16.15
N PRO A 197 -3.90 -13.65 -15.74
CA PRO A 197 -2.82 -12.84 -16.31
C PRO A 197 -2.68 -12.97 -17.83
N ASP A 198 -3.02 -14.14 -18.39
CA ASP A 198 -2.96 -14.40 -19.84
C ASP A 198 -4.12 -13.74 -20.63
N ASN A 199 -5.20 -13.38 -19.92
CA ASN A 199 -6.36 -12.68 -20.49
C ASN A 199 -6.34 -11.16 -20.22
N ILE A 200 -5.23 -10.62 -19.72
CA ILE A 200 -5.01 -9.18 -19.56
C ILE A 200 -3.92 -8.79 -20.55
N LEU A 201 -4.27 -7.99 -21.56
CA LEU A 201 -3.36 -7.55 -22.62
C LEU A 201 -2.81 -6.16 -22.33
N VAL A 202 -1.70 -5.79 -22.99
CA VAL A 202 -1.00 -4.52 -22.78
C VAL A 202 -0.81 -3.78 -24.11
N ASP A 203 -1.39 -2.60 -24.21
CA ASP A 203 -1.38 -1.78 -25.44
C ASP A 203 -0.04 -1.05 -25.67
N GLY A 204 0.09 -0.31 -26.77
CA GLY A 204 1.34 0.41 -27.09
C GLY A 204 1.74 1.51 -26.11
N GLN A 205 0.86 1.95 -25.22
CA GLN A 205 1.15 2.93 -24.17
C GLN A 205 1.49 2.27 -22.84
N GLY A 206 1.37 0.94 -22.74
CA GLY A 206 1.58 0.21 -21.49
C GLY A 206 0.33 0.15 -20.59
N THR A 207 -0.85 0.47 -21.14
CA THR A 207 -2.15 0.39 -20.47
C THR A 207 -2.68 -1.04 -20.52
N LEU A 208 -3.18 -1.54 -19.39
CA LEU A 208 -3.80 -2.86 -19.29
C LEU A 208 -5.23 -2.87 -19.84
N LYS A 209 -5.53 -3.88 -20.66
CA LYS A 209 -6.82 -4.11 -21.30
C LYS A 209 -7.32 -5.53 -21.05
N LEU A 210 -8.52 -5.68 -20.50
CA LEU A 210 -9.12 -7.00 -20.26
C LEU A 210 -9.63 -7.60 -21.58
N SER A 211 -9.27 -8.85 -21.84
CA SER A 211 -9.81 -9.61 -22.97
C SER A 211 -11.30 -9.82 -22.77
N ILE A 212 -12.08 -9.41 -23.76
CA ILE A 212 -13.55 -9.47 -23.68
C ILE A 212 -14.14 -10.88 -23.87
N LEU A 213 -13.40 -11.85 -24.43
CA LEU A 213 -13.98 -13.13 -24.82
C LEU A 213 -13.11 -14.36 -24.49
N SER A 214 -13.73 -15.35 -23.81
CA SER A 214 -13.13 -16.67 -23.55
C SER A 214 -13.98 -17.78 -24.17
N PHE A 215 -13.46 -18.43 -25.23
CA PHE A 215 -14.15 -19.56 -25.87
C PHE A 215 -14.29 -20.77 -24.95
N ALA A 216 -13.40 -20.93 -23.97
CA ALA A 216 -13.51 -21.99 -22.97
C ALA A 216 -14.75 -21.79 -22.09
N ARG A 217 -15.08 -20.55 -21.69
CA ARG A 217 -16.31 -20.23 -20.95
C ARG A 217 -17.57 -20.36 -21.79
N VAL A 218 -17.52 -19.95 -23.05
CA VAL A 218 -18.61 -20.17 -24.01
C VAL A 218 -18.88 -21.68 -24.15
N ALA A 219 -17.82 -22.49 -24.29
CA ALA A 219 -17.94 -23.95 -24.39
C ALA A 219 -18.39 -24.61 -23.06
N ALA A 220 -17.95 -24.10 -21.90
CA ALA A 220 -18.37 -24.61 -20.60
C ALA A 220 -19.87 -24.40 -20.33
N SER A 221 -20.48 -23.42 -21.00
CA SER A 221 -21.92 -23.14 -20.92
C SER A 221 -22.77 -24.13 -21.76
N LEU A 222 -22.15 -25.07 -22.48
CA LEU A 222 -22.85 -26.10 -23.22
C LEU A 222 -23.47 -27.17 -22.28
N PRO A 223 -24.65 -27.72 -22.63
CA PRO A 223 -25.24 -28.84 -21.91
C PRO A 223 -24.28 -30.03 -21.81
N ALA A 224 -24.32 -30.77 -20.69
CA ALA A 224 -23.47 -31.95 -20.47
C ALA A 224 -23.66 -33.06 -21.52
N SER A 225 -24.81 -33.08 -22.20
CA SER A 225 -25.13 -33.99 -23.32
C SER A 225 -24.40 -33.65 -24.63
N SER A 226 -23.76 -32.48 -24.72
CA SER A 226 -22.98 -32.09 -25.89
C SER A 226 -21.68 -32.91 -25.95
N GLN A 227 -21.50 -33.71 -27.00
CA GLN A 227 -20.27 -34.49 -27.21
C GLN A 227 -19.12 -33.55 -27.60
N VAL A 228 -18.33 -33.10 -26.62
CA VAL A 228 -17.04 -32.43 -26.85
C VAL A 228 -15.93 -33.41 -26.51
N ALA A 229 -14.97 -33.64 -27.42
CA ALA A 229 -13.92 -34.64 -27.22
C ALA A 229 -12.94 -34.29 -26.08
N VAL A 230 -12.90 -33.02 -25.65
CA VAL A 230 -12.14 -32.53 -24.50
C VAL A 230 -13.05 -31.70 -23.61
N ARG A 231 -12.97 -31.92 -22.29
CA ARG A 231 -13.74 -31.13 -21.32
C ARG A 231 -13.28 -29.65 -21.34
N PRO A 232 -14.18 -28.67 -21.56
CA PRO A 232 -13.85 -27.24 -21.52
C PRO A 232 -13.14 -26.84 -20.23
N ASP A 233 -13.46 -27.52 -19.13
CA ASP A 233 -12.89 -27.35 -17.79
C ASP A 233 -11.36 -27.54 -17.75
N ASN A 234 -10.77 -28.26 -18.72
CA ASN A 234 -9.31 -28.40 -18.84
C ASN A 234 -8.61 -27.14 -19.40
N TYR A 235 -9.36 -26.20 -19.97
CA TYR A 235 -8.85 -24.97 -20.59
C TYR A 235 -9.19 -23.72 -19.78
N ILE A 236 -10.01 -23.85 -18.75
CA ILE A 236 -10.28 -22.83 -17.74
C ILE A 236 -9.33 -23.09 -16.59
N SER A 237 -8.63 -22.06 -16.10
CA SER A 237 -7.74 -22.25 -14.95
C SER A 237 -8.56 -22.33 -13.67
N ALA A 238 -8.64 -23.52 -13.05
CA ALA A 238 -9.33 -23.71 -11.78
C ALA A 238 -8.67 -22.88 -10.67
N ARG A 239 -7.36 -22.64 -10.81
CA ARG A 239 -6.54 -21.82 -9.91
C ARG A 239 -7.02 -20.39 -9.68
N TYR A 240 -7.69 -19.79 -10.68
CA TYR A 240 -8.25 -18.44 -10.57
C TYR A 240 -9.77 -18.45 -10.42
N SER A 241 -10.40 -19.62 -10.42
CA SER A 241 -11.85 -19.76 -10.33
C SER A 241 -12.31 -19.76 -8.88
N SER A 242 -13.46 -19.13 -8.61
CA SER A 242 -14.06 -19.11 -7.28
C SER A 242 -14.71 -20.45 -6.91
N PRO A 243 -14.90 -20.75 -5.61
CA PRO A 243 -15.50 -22.01 -5.17
C PRO A 243 -16.89 -22.23 -5.76
N GLU A 244 -17.75 -21.21 -5.77
CA GLU A 244 -19.10 -21.31 -6.32
C GLU A 244 -19.12 -21.52 -7.84
N LEU A 245 -18.13 -21.00 -8.56
CA LEU A 245 -17.98 -21.19 -10.01
C LEU A 245 -17.53 -22.62 -10.36
N LEU A 246 -16.85 -23.30 -9.43
CA LEU A 246 -16.42 -24.69 -9.57
C LEU A 246 -17.45 -25.71 -9.03
N ALA A 247 -18.14 -25.37 -7.94
CA ALA A 247 -19.00 -26.29 -7.21
C ALA A 247 -20.37 -26.52 -7.88
N ASP A 248 -20.95 -25.51 -8.53
CA ASP A 248 -22.41 -25.50 -8.69
C ASP A 248 -22.96 -25.07 -10.06
N SER A 249 -22.28 -25.42 -11.16
CA SER A 249 -22.78 -25.09 -12.52
C SER A 249 -23.16 -23.61 -12.68
N SER A 250 -22.57 -22.74 -11.86
CA SER A 250 -23.06 -21.39 -11.67
C SER A 250 -22.51 -20.53 -12.79
N ARG A 251 -23.35 -19.62 -13.31
CA ARG A 251 -22.87 -18.62 -14.25
C ARG A 251 -21.90 -17.70 -13.52
N ALA A 252 -20.84 -17.27 -14.20
CA ALA A 252 -19.94 -16.26 -13.67
C ALA A 252 -20.74 -15.05 -13.18
N SER A 253 -20.45 -14.60 -11.96
CA SER A 253 -21.04 -13.44 -11.30
C SER A 253 -19.98 -12.36 -11.08
N PRO A 254 -20.38 -11.09 -10.79
CA PRO A 254 -19.43 -10.06 -10.38
C PRO A 254 -18.55 -10.51 -9.22
N GLU A 255 -19.12 -11.19 -8.23
CA GLU A 255 -18.40 -11.70 -7.06
C GLU A 255 -17.37 -12.78 -7.42
N SER A 256 -17.64 -13.59 -8.45
CA SER A 256 -16.67 -14.56 -8.97
C SER A 256 -15.51 -13.87 -9.71
N ASP A 257 -15.77 -12.77 -10.43
CA ASP A 257 -14.71 -11.95 -11.04
C ASP A 257 -13.83 -11.31 -9.98
N ILE A 258 -14.39 -10.89 -8.84
CA ILE A 258 -13.62 -10.34 -7.71
C ILE A 258 -12.70 -11.38 -7.09
N TRP A 259 -13.13 -12.64 -6.97
CA TRP A 259 -12.24 -13.72 -6.55
C TRP A 259 -11.04 -13.87 -7.50
N SER A 260 -11.32 -13.94 -8.81
CA SER A 260 -10.27 -14.01 -9.84
C SER A 260 -9.36 -12.79 -9.83
N PHE A 261 -9.92 -11.59 -9.57
CA PHE A 261 -9.14 -10.36 -9.37
C PHE A 261 -8.19 -10.50 -8.19
N GLY A 262 -8.64 -11.02 -7.04
CA GLY A 262 -7.77 -11.30 -5.89
C GLY A 262 -6.62 -12.24 -6.25
N CYS A 263 -6.90 -13.28 -7.04
CA CYS A 263 -5.88 -14.20 -7.55
C CYS A 263 -4.86 -13.52 -8.49
N VAL A 264 -5.32 -12.67 -9.42
CA VAL A 264 -4.45 -11.89 -10.31
C VAL A 264 -3.64 -10.86 -9.52
N ALA A 265 -4.25 -10.15 -8.58
CA ALA A 265 -3.60 -9.17 -7.74
C ALA A 265 -2.49 -9.81 -6.89
N PHE A 266 -2.77 -10.98 -6.29
CA PHE A 266 -1.76 -11.78 -5.63
C PHE A 266 -0.59 -12.12 -6.57
N TRP A 267 -0.88 -12.58 -7.78
CA TRP A 267 0.15 -12.90 -8.78
C TRP A 267 0.94 -11.66 -9.23
N ILE A 268 0.30 -10.50 -9.39
CA ILE A 268 0.95 -9.21 -9.70
C ILE A 268 1.99 -8.86 -8.64
N TYR A 269 1.65 -9.05 -7.37
CA TYR A 269 2.55 -8.68 -6.28
C TYR A 269 3.62 -9.73 -5.93
N THR A 270 3.36 -11.00 -6.19
CA THR A 270 4.24 -12.09 -5.74
C THR A 270 4.99 -12.80 -6.87
N ASP A 271 4.62 -12.58 -8.14
CA ASP A 271 5.08 -13.41 -9.26
C ASP A 271 4.74 -14.92 -9.08
N LEU A 272 3.88 -15.27 -8.12
CA LEU A 272 3.44 -16.64 -7.83
C LEU A 272 2.00 -16.84 -8.26
N HIS A 273 1.74 -17.99 -8.87
CA HIS A 273 0.36 -18.41 -9.15
C HIS A 273 -0.36 -18.82 -7.84
N PRO A 274 -1.67 -18.58 -7.69
CA PRO A 274 -2.43 -18.97 -6.49
C PRO A 274 -2.34 -20.48 -6.23
N TYR A 275 -2.38 -21.01 -5.01
CA TYR A 275 -2.07 -22.43 -4.72
C TYR A 275 -0.68 -22.88 -5.19
N PRO A 276 0.40 -22.16 -4.85
CA PRO A 276 1.71 -22.37 -5.46
C PRO A 276 2.38 -23.71 -5.07
N SER A 277 1.95 -24.34 -3.97
CA SER A 277 2.37 -25.69 -3.57
C SER A 277 1.74 -26.80 -4.42
N LEU A 278 0.64 -26.52 -5.12
CA LEU A 278 -0.14 -27.50 -5.89
C LEU A 278 0.20 -27.41 -7.39
N LYS A 279 0.74 -28.51 -7.93
CA LYS A 279 1.21 -28.59 -9.32
C LYS A 279 0.13 -29.01 -10.33
N LYS A 280 -0.87 -29.80 -9.91
CA LYS A 280 -1.89 -30.35 -10.82
C LYS A 280 -3.24 -29.68 -10.58
N GLU A 281 -3.97 -29.36 -11.65
CA GLU A 281 -5.28 -28.68 -11.57
C GLU A 281 -6.31 -29.44 -10.72
N HIS A 282 -6.35 -30.78 -10.78
CA HIS A 282 -7.29 -31.54 -9.95
C HIS A 282 -6.97 -31.50 -8.44
N ASP A 283 -5.71 -31.25 -8.05
CA ASP A 283 -5.35 -31.05 -6.64
C ASP A 283 -5.87 -29.69 -6.15
N ILE A 284 -5.84 -28.69 -7.03
CA ILE A 284 -6.36 -27.34 -6.77
C ILE A 284 -7.87 -27.37 -6.63
N VAL A 285 -8.58 -28.06 -7.53
CA VAL A 285 -10.04 -28.23 -7.42
C VAL A 285 -10.41 -28.85 -6.08
N ARG A 286 -9.74 -29.94 -5.67
CA ARG A 286 -9.97 -30.57 -4.37
C ARG A 286 -9.67 -29.65 -3.18
N ALA A 287 -8.64 -28.82 -3.29
CA ALA A 287 -8.32 -27.84 -2.26
C ALA A 287 -9.42 -26.77 -2.14
N ILE A 288 -9.91 -26.25 -3.27
CA ILE A 288 -11.02 -25.29 -3.32
C ILE A 288 -12.30 -25.90 -2.73
N GLU A 289 -12.65 -27.14 -3.11
CA GLU A 289 -13.80 -27.87 -2.56
C GLU A 289 -13.68 -28.11 -1.04
N SER A 290 -12.45 -28.16 -0.52
CA SER A 290 -12.16 -28.28 0.92
C SER A 290 -12.01 -26.93 1.62
N GLU A 291 -12.51 -25.85 1.00
CA GLU A 291 -12.47 -24.47 1.51
C GLU A 291 -11.05 -23.93 1.78
N VAL A 292 -10.04 -24.48 1.11
CA VAL A 292 -8.68 -23.97 1.18
C VAL A 292 -8.57 -22.71 0.32
N LEU A 293 -8.21 -21.60 0.95
CA LEU A 293 -8.02 -20.33 0.28
C LEU A 293 -6.86 -20.38 -0.72
N PRO A 294 -6.87 -19.53 -1.78
CA PRO A 294 -5.81 -19.50 -2.78
C PRO A 294 -4.42 -19.34 -2.19
N ASN A 295 -4.30 -18.52 -1.14
CA ASN A 295 -3.17 -18.49 -0.22
C ASN A 295 -3.67 -18.00 1.14
N ASP A 296 -2.98 -18.41 2.21
CA ASP A 296 -3.24 -17.92 3.57
C ASP A 296 -2.11 -17.00 4.07
N MET A 297 -2.40 -16.25 5.14
CA MET A 297 -1.44 -15.32 5.74
C MET A 297 -0.16 -16.03 6.20
N ASP A 298 -0.23 -17.30 6.59
CA ASP A 298 0.92 -18.04 7.09
C ASP A 298 1.83 -18.53 5.94
N SER A 299 1.26 -18.83 4.77
CA SER A 299 1.95 -19.14 3.52
C SER A 299 2.58 -17.88 2.92
N ILE A 300 1.90 -16.73 3.02
CA ILE A 300 2.44 -15.42 2.64
C ILE A 300 3.56 -14.98 3.60
N ARG A 301 3.47 -15.32 4.89
CA ARG A 301 4.56 -15.11 5.88
C ARG A 301 5.78 -15.99 5.63
N ASN A 302 5.60 -17.16 5.01
CA ASN A 302 6.66 -18.13 4.68
C ASN A 302 7.07 -18.10 3.20
N ILE A 303 6.84 -16.98 2.50
CA ILE A 303 7.06 -16.79 1.05
C ILE A 303 8.47 -17.18 0.53
N GLU A 304 9.45 -17.32 1.44
CA GLU A 304 10.81 -17.77 1.13
C GLU A 304 10.90 -19.20 0.58
N ASP A 305 9.91 -20.07 0.85
CA ASP A 305 9.85 -21.45 0.34
C ASP A 305 9.26 -21.56 -1.07
N LEU A 306 8.75 -20.45 -1.63
CA LEU A 306 8.02 -20.44 -2.91
C LEU A 306 8.82 -19.90 -4.10
N GLY A 307 10.06 -19.44 -3.88
CA GLY A 307 11.01 -19.17 -4.96
C GLY A 307 11.99 -18.04 -4.69
N SER A 308 13.24 -18.24 -5.10
CA SER A 308 14.38 -17.32 -4.96
C SER A 308 14.27 -16.00 -5.77
N HIS A 309 13.15 -15.75 -6.45
CA HIS A 309 12.99 -14.65 -7.41
C HIS A 309 12.16 -13.48 -6.90
N LEU A 310 11.54 -13.62 -5.72
CA LEU A 310 10.90 -12.53 -5.00
C LEU A 310 11.96 -11.53 -4.52
N ARG A 311 12.35 -10.60 -5.41
CA ARG A 311 13.04 -9.35 -5.02
C ARG A 311 12.12 -8.40 -4.26
N THR A 312 10.83 -8.75 -4.13
CA THR A 312 9.78 -8.07 -3.37
C THR A 312 9.48 -8.91 -2.12
N GLY A 313 10.34 -8.77 -1.11
CA GLY A 313 10.17 -9.44 0.18
C GLY A 313 8.96 -8.91 0.97
N ALA A 314 8.85 -9.35 2.22
CA ALA A 314 7.85 -8.88 3.19
C ALA A 314 7.88 -7.35 3.48
N ASP A 315 8.82 -6.62 2.88
CA ASP A 315 8.97 -5.15 2.87
C ASP A 315 8.16 -4.45 1.77
N SER A 316 7.29 -5.19 1.08
CA SER A 316 6.53 -4.63 -0.04
C SER A 316 5.33 -3.83 0.48
N PRO A 317 5.18 -2.53 0.13
CA PRO A 317 4.16 -1.63 0.69
C PRO A 317 2.74 -2.19 0.70
N TRP A 318 2.39 -2.97 -0.34
CA TRP A 318 1.08 -3.63 -0.50
C TRP A 318 0.68 -4.57 0.65
N ILE A 319 1.62 -5.06 1.45
CA ILE A 319 1.32 -5.90 2.63
C ILE A 319 0.80 -5.03 3.78
N THR A 320 1.27 -3.78 3.87
CA THR A 320 1.03 -2.88 5.02
C THR A 320 0.09 -1.71 4.71
N ASP A 321 -0.07 -1.35 3.44
CA ASP A 321 -0.96 -0.27 2.98
C ASP A 321 -2.44 -0.69 2.90
N GLY A 322 -2.75 -1.95 3.24
CA GLY A 322 -4.08 -2.54 3.19
C GLY A 322 -4.34 -3.36 1.92
N THR A 323 -3.40 -3.46 0.97
CA THR A 323 -3.67 -4.09 -0.34
C THR A 323 -3.82 -5.59 -0.16
N LEU A 324 -2.96 -6.20 0.65
CA LEU A 324 -3.08 -7.62 1.02
C LEU A 324 -4.41 -7.89 1.72
N SER A 325 -4.88 -7.00 2.61
CA SER A 325 -6.20 -7.17 3.24
C SER A 325 -7.32 -7.15 2.20
N HIS A 326 -7.26 -6.26 1.21
CA HIS A 326 -8.25 -6.22 0.13
C HIS A 326 -8.17 -7.46 -0.78
N ILE A 327 -6.97 -7.97 -1.07
CA ILE A 327 -6.77 -9.23 -1.78
C ILE A 327 -7.41 -10.39 -1.01
N LEU A 328 -7.17 -10.49 0.30
CA LEU A 328 -7.75 -11.55 1.12
C LEU A 328 -9.29 -11.46 1.21
N ARG A 329 -9.84 -10.25 1.26
CA ARG A 329 -11.30 -10.02 1.23
C ARG A 329 -11.94 -10.42 -0.10
N CYS A 330 -11.18 -10.45 -1.20
CA CYS A 330 -11.66 -11.02 -2.46
C CYS A 330 -11.90 -12.53 -2.37
N TRP A 331 -11.30 -13.20 -1.38
CA TRP A 331 -11.43 -14.63 -1.15
C TRP A 331 -12.37 -14.96 0.02
N ASP A 332 -13.28 -14.06 0.38
CA ASP A 332 -14.32 -14.34 1.37
C ASP A 332 -15.18 -15.54 0.88
N PRO A 333 -15.39 -16.59 1.71
CA PRO A 333 -16.23 -17.73 1.37
C PRO A 333 -17.66 -17.31 1.02
N ASN A 334 -18.17 -16.24 1.64
CA ASN A 334 -19.43 -15.65 1.25
C ASN A 334 -19.22 -14.70 0.06
N ALA A 335 -19.66 -15.12 -1.13
CA ALA A 335 -19.53 -14.34 -2.36
C ALA A 335 -20.02 -12.88 -2.21
N LYS A 336 -21.12 -12.65 -1.50
CA LYS A 336 -21.70 -11.31 -1.31
C LYS A 336 -20.93 -10.43 -0.32
N ALA A 337 -20.02 -10.99 0.48
CA ALA A 337 -19.19 -10.24 1.42
C ALA A 337 -17.90 -9.69 0.77
N ARG A 338 -17.57 -10.19 -0.44
CA ARG A 338 -16.42 -9.72 -1.22
C ARG A 338 -16.63 -8.25 -1.63
N PRO A 339 -15.56 -7.45 -1.69
CA PRO A 339 -15.65 -6.04 -2.11
C PRO A 339 -16.08 -5.94 -3.57
N SER A 340 -16.83 -4.90 -3.95
CA SER A 340 -17.09 -4.63 -5.36
C SER A 340 -15.86 -4.02 -6.06
N ALA A 341 -15.80 -4.04 -7.39
CA ALA A 341 -14.77 -3.32 -8.15
C ALA A 341 -14.74 -1.82 -7.80
N SER A 342 -15.90 -1.23 -7.50
CA SER A 342 -16.01 0.15 -7.02
C SER A 342 -15.38 0.37 -5.65
N ASP A 343 -15.54 -0.58 -4.72
CA ASP A 343 -14.90 -0.52 -3.41
C ASP A 343 -13.38 -0.63 -3.51
N ILE A 344 -12.89 -1.50 -4.41
CA ILE A 344 -11.46 -1.67 -4.69
C ILE A 344 -10.89 -0.36 -5.27
N LEU A 345 -11.57 0.28 -6.22
CA LEU A 345 -11.11 1.56 -6.77
C LEU A 345 -11.13 2.68 -5.75
N LYS A 346 -12.16 2.75 -4.90
CA LYS A 346 -12.23 3.70 -3.79
C LYS A 346 -11.08 3.51 -2.81
N TYR A 347 -10.70 2.25 -2.56
CA TYR A 347 -9.52 1.90 -1.77
C TYR A 347 -8.22 2.33 -2.47
N LEU A 348 -8.01 1.94 -3.73
CA LEU A 348 -6.81 2.28 -4.50
C LEU A 348 -6.65 3.80 -4.70
N GLY A 349 -7.74 4.55 -4.74
CA GLY A 349 -7.72 6.02 -4.78
C GLY A 349 -7.34 6.68 -3.45
N ARG A 350 -7.40 5.95 -2.33
CA ARG A 350 -6.93 6.39 -1.01
C ARG A 350 -5.47 6.03 -0.77
N LEU A 351 -4.95 5.04 -1.50
CA LEU A 351 -3.53 4.76 -1.46
C LEU A 351 -2.76 5.98 -1.97
N PRO A 352 -1.66 6.36 -1.31
CA PRO A 352 -0.80 7.41 -1.83
C PRO A 352 -0.36 7.00 -3.23
N ASN A 353 -0.81 7.76 -4.24
CA ASN A 353 -0.66 7.44 -5.66
C ASN A 353 0.82 7.18 -5.99
N THR A 354 1.22 5.91 -6.15
CA THR A 354 2.61 5.54 -6.45
C THR A 354 2.98 5.75 -7.93
N ASP A 355 1.99 6.05 -8.77
CA ASP A 355 2.06 5.78 -10.22
C ASP A 355 2.35 7.04 -11.04
N MET A 356 2.21 8.19 -10.40
CA MET A 356 2.95 9.37 -10.77
C MET A 356 3.92 9.62 -9.63
N VAL A 357 5.07 8.95 -9.55
CA VAL A 357 6.39 9.60 -9.66
C VAL A 357 7.58 8.60 -9.50
N ARG A 358 8.70 8.80 -10.25
CA ARG A 358 10.03 8.79 -9.59
C ARG A 358 9.87 9.65 -8.34
N TRP A 359 9.65 9.11 -7.12
CA TRP A 359 9.19 9.90 -5.96
C TRP A 359 9.59 11.38 -6.07
N ARG A 360 8.63 12.23 -6.43
CA ARG A 360 8.75 13.68 -6.29
C ARG A 360 7.99 13.96 -5.02
N PRO A 361 8.59 14.74 -4.12
CA PRO A 361 7.89 15.30 -2.97
C PRO A 361 6.56 15.92 -3.34
N PRO A 362 5.65 16.06 -2.38
CA PRO A 362 4.41 16.80 -2.59
C PRO A 362 4.72 18.10 -3.32
N SER A 363 3.97 18.44 -4.38
CA SER A 363 4.23 19.62 -5.21
C SER A 363 4.25 20.93 -4.42
N SER A 364 3.64 20.93 -3.23
CA SER A 364 3.66 22.00 -2.23
C SER A 364 5.01 22.21 -1.54
N VAL A 365 5.91 21.23 -1.57
CA VAL A 365 7.22 21.26 -0.92
C VAL A 365 8.31 21.42 -1.99
N PRO A 366 9.07 22.53 -2.00
CA PRO A 366 10.07 22.76 -3.03
C PRO A 366 11.34 21.91 -2.84
N ASP A 367 11.96 21.54 -3.96
CA ASP A 367 13.35 21.06 -3.98
C ASP A 367 14.29 22.25 -3.79
N LEU A 368 15.09 22.18 -2.74
CA LEU A 368 16.04 23.23 -2.35
C LEU A 368 17.49 22.84 -2.66
N THR A 369 17.70 21.83 -3.51
CA THR A 369 19.04 21.44 -3.98
C THR A 369 19.77 22.64 -4.59
N GLY A 370 20.97 22.95 -4.09
CA GLY A 370 21.78 24.11 -4.50
C GLY A 370 21.35 25.45 -3.89
N ALA A 371 20.14 25.56 -3.32
CA ALA A 371 19.65 26.76 -2.65
C ALA A 371 19.99 26.81 -1.14
N VAL A 372 20.34 25.66 -0.56
CA VAL A 372 20.85 25.55 0.82
C VAL A 372 22.36 25.45 0.77
N GLN A 373 23.02 26.11 1.72
CA GLN A 373 24.46 26.00 1.94
C GLN A 373 24.72 25.70 3.41
N THR A 374 25.71 24.87 3.69
CA THR A 374 26.23 24.70 5.05
C THR A 374 27.36 25.73 5.25
N PRO A 375 27.35 26.53 6.33
CA PRO A 375 28.56 27.27 6.70
C PRO A 375 29.67 26.24 6.90
N GLY A 376 30.88 26.45 6.37
CA GLY A 376 31.96 25.45 6.49
C GLY A 376 32.23 25.03 7.94
N GLY A 377 32.57 23.75 8.17
CA GLY A 377 32.81 23.17 9.51
C GLY A 377 31.74 22.13 9.93
N ARG A 378 32.00 21.34 10.99
CA ARG A 378 31.03 20.38 11.54
C ARG A 378 29.90 21.12 12.27
N ASN A 379 28.88 21.59 11.54
CA ASN A 379 27.70 22.28 12.07
C ASN A 379 26.57 21.35 12.53
N ILE A 380 26.94 20.26 13.20
CA ILE A 380 26.00 19.29 13.77
C ILE A 380 25.41 19.91 15.04
N ILE A 381 24.09 20.04 15.10
CA ILE A 381 23.37 20.59 16.26
C ILE A 381 22.68 19.49 17.09
N GLY A 382 22.58 18.28 16.56
CA GLY A 382 22.01 17.14 17.28
C GLY A 382 22.08 15.86 16.47
N TRP A 383 21.73 14.75 17.12
CA TRP A 383 21.53 13.45 16.47
C TRP A 383 20.56 12.58 17.29
N SER A 384 19.90 11.64 16.63
CA SER A 384 19.10 10.57 17.26
C SER A 384 19.42 9.24 16.57
N ALA A 385 19.03 8.15 17.21
CA ALA A 385 19.13 6.83 16.61
C ALA A 385 17.85 6.05 16.89
N GLY A 386 17.40 5.31 15.90
CA GLY A 386 16.29 4.39 16.01
C GLY A 386 16.66 3.04 15.41
N THR A 387 16.00 2.00 15.89
CA THR A 387 16.09 0.69 15.26
C THR A 387 15.15 0.68 14.07
N TRP A 388 15.66 0.35 12.89
CA TRP A 388 14.83 0.02 11.75
C TRP A 388 13.90 -1.15 12.10
N ARG A 389 12.58 -0.94 11.97
CA ARG A 389 11.62 -2.03 12.12
C ARG A 389 11.72 -2.91 10.89
N ARG A 390 12.66 -3.86 10.92
CA ARG A 390 12.65 -5.00 10.00
C ARG A 390 11.38 -5.77 10.29
N ILE A 391 10.41 -5.74 9.39
CA ILE A 391 9.22 -6.56 9.53
C ILE A 391 9.69 -8.01 9.34
N TYR A 392 9.75 -8.75 10.45
CA TYR A 392 10.44 -10.03 10.57
C TYR A 392 9.96 -11.06 9.52
N THR A 393 10.85 -11.46 8.62
CA THR A 393 10.86 -12.83 8.08
C THR A 393 11.65 -13.73 9.02
N ARG A 394 11.41 -15.05 9.03
CA ARG A 394 12.16 -16.02 9.85
C ARG A 394 13.70 -15.92 9.65
N ARG A 395 14.19 -15.44 8.50
CA ARG A 395 15.62 -15.18 8.24
C ARG A 395 16.23 -14.00 9.02
N ALA A 396 15.41 -13.14 9.64
CA ALA A 396 15.87 -12.03 10.45
C ALA A 396 16.06 -12.39 11.94
N GLN A 397 15.63 -13.59 12.38
CA GLN A 397 15.72 -14.01 13.79
C GLN A 397 17.17 -14.00 14.34
N ASN A 398 18.19 -14.00 13.47
CA ASN A 398 19.60 -13.88 13.84
C ASN A 398 20.32 -12.65 13.25
N LYS A 399 19.60 -11.73 12.59
CA LYS A 399 20.22 -10.50 12.05
C LYS A 399 20.04 -9.36 13.04
N THR A 400 21.13 -8.67 13.37
CA THR A 400 21.05 -7.44 14.15
C THR A 400 20.20 -6.40 13.41
N PRO A 401 19.29 -5.71 14.12
CA PRO A 401 18.49 -4.64 13.53
C PRO A 401 19.39 -3.54 12.96
N ASP A 402 18.95 -2.89 11.88
CA ASP A 402 19.70 -1.74 11.33
C ASP A 402 19.49 -0.55 12.26
N ILE A 403 20.58 0.10 12.63
CA ILE A 403 20.50 1.30 13.45
C ILE A 403 20.57 2.49 12.51
N ILE A 404 19.45 3.17 12.34
CA ILE A 404 19.38 4.41 11.58
C ILE A 404 19.73 5.56 12.50
N LYS A 405 20.83 6.26 12.18
CA LYS A 405 21.26 7.47 12.87
C LYS A 405 20.81 8.69 12.10
N LEU A 406 20.03 9.55 12.73
CA LEU A 406 19.58 10.82 12.22
C LEU A 406 20.47 11.94 12.76
N TRP A 407 20.77 12.93 11.94
CA TRP A 407 21.65 14.06 12.25
C TRP A 407 20.95 15.35 11.84
N TRP A 408 21.06 16.36 12.68
CA TRP A 408 20.58 17.70 12.36
C TRP A 408 21.77 18.63 12.15
N TRP A 409 21.78 19.29 11.00
CA TRP A 409 22.82 20.23 10.60
C TRP A 409 22.22 21.62 10.47
N ARG A 410 22.96 22.63 10.93
CA ARG A 410 22.61 24.02 10.62
C ARG A 410 23.00 24.34 9.18
N GLY A 411 22.03 24.79 8.39
CA GLY A 411 22.22 25.30 7.04
C GLY A 411 21.69 26.72 6.90
N VAL A 412 21.97 27.33 5.76
CA VAL A 412 21.48 28.64 5.37
C VAL A 412 20.83 28.51 4.00
N GLN A 413 19.55 28.86 3.90
CA GLN A 413 18.82 28.91 2.64
C GLN A 413 18.97 30.32 2.03
N SER A 414 19.46 30.39 0.79
CA SER A 414 19.48 31.63 0.01
C SER A 414 18.22 31.74 -0.84
N ARG A 415 17.43 32.80 -0.67
CA ARG A 415 16.22 33.06 -1.48
C ARG A 415 16.56 33.90 -2.73
N GLY A 416 17.49 33.45 -3.55
CA GLY A 416 17.93 34.14 -4.77
C GLY A 416 18.83 35.37 -4.53
N PHE A 417 19.36 35.94 -5.61
CA PHE A 417 20.47 36.92 -5.61
C PHE A 417 20.28 38.19 -4.75
N PHE A 418 19.06 38.52 -4.30
CA PHE A 418 18.75 39.78 -3.59
C PHE A 418 17.95 39.63 -2.28
N ARG A 419 17.71 38.42 -1.75
CA ARG A 419 16.94 38.25 -0.50
C ARG A 419 17.82 37.83 0.68
N LYS A 420 17.38 38.21 1.89
CA LYS A 420 18.01 37.84 3.17
C LYS A 420 18.13 36.31 3.29
N ASN A 421 19.30 35.87 3.72
CA ASN A 421 19.58 34.49 4.11
C ASN A 421 18.72 34.09 5.31
N VAL A 422 18.20 32.87 5.31
CA VAL A 422 17.40 32.31 6.41
C VAL A 422 18.12 31.07 6.94
N ASP A 423 18.32 31.00 8.26
CA ASP A 423 18.82 29.80 8.91
C ASP A 423 17.78 28.66 8.79
N VAL A 424 18.25 27.47 8.45
CA VAL A 424 17.43 26.26 8.30
C VAL A 424 18.11 25.08 8.99
N ILE A 425 17.33 24.04 9.26
CA ILE A 425 17.86 22.75 9.68
C ILE A 425 17.78 21.77 8.53
N VAL A 426 18.92 21.16 8.22
CA VAL A 426 19.03 20.04 7.29
C VAL A 426 19.05 18.77 8.14
N LYS A 427 18.01 17.95 8.05
CA LYS A 427 17.93 16.65 8.73
C LYS A 427 18.39 15.58 7.78
N SER A 428 19.46 14.87 8.14
CA SER A 428 20.01 13.75 7.40
C SER A 428 19.96 12.45 8.20
N ALA A 429 20.19 11.32 7.55
CA ALA A 429 20.05 9.98 8.09
C ALA A 429 21.10 9.06 7.46
N LYS A 430 21.55 8.08 8.23
CA LYS A 430 22.54 7.09 7.82
C LYS A 430 22.28 5.76 8.51
N SER A 431 22.29 4.66 7.77
CA SER A 431 22.28 3.30 8.34
C SER A 431 23.70 2.92 8.80
N ASP A 432 23.78 2.14 9.87
CA ASP A 432 25.03 1.52 10.32
C ASP A 432 25.62 0.56 9.28
N LYS A 433 24.82 0.10 8.32
CA LYS A 433 25.22 -0.77 7.20
C LYS A 433 25.51 -0.03 5.90
N GLY A 434 25.19 1.27 5.81
CA GLY A 434 25.55 2.11 4.66
C GLY A 434 24.66 3.34 4.48
N GLU A 435 25.03 4.23 3.55
CA GLU A 435 24.27 5.47 3.30
C GLU A 435 23.17 5.29 2.24
N PHE A 436 23.29 4.32 1.31
CA PHE A 436 22.39 4.16 0.16
C PHE A 436 21.31 3.08 0.34
N GLU A 437 20.98 2.72 1.57
CA GLU A 437 20.01 1.67 1.85
C GLU A 437 18.58 2.23 1.81
N ASP A 438 17.66 1.45 1.23
CA ASP A 438 16.22 1.71 1.19
C ASP A 438 15.61 2.17 2.54
N PRO A 439 16.00 1.58 3.70
CA PRO A 439 15.64 2.08 5.02
C PRO A 439 15.80 3.60 5.22
N VAL A 440 16.93 4.16 4.82
CA VAL A 440 17.25 5.57 5.06
C VAL A 440 16.31 6.47 4.27
N GLN A 441 15.97 6.09 3.03
CA GLN A 441 15.05 6.86 2.19
C GLN A 441 13.62 6.84 2.73
N GLN A 442 13.16 5.68 3.23
CA GLN A 442 11.82 5.52 3.76
C GLN A 442 11.57 6.38 5.01
N VAL A 443 12.55 6.53 5.91
CA VAL A 443 12.42 7.41 7.10
C VAL A 443 12.06 8.84 6.71
N TYR A 444 12.75 9.42 5.72
CA TYR A 444 12.46 10.79 5.30
C TYR A 444 11.13 10.91 4.58
N ARG A 445 10.79 9.93 3.73
CA ARG A 445 9.51 9.94 3.02
C ARG A 445 8.37 9.94 4.02
N HIS A 446 8.47 9.08 5.04
CA HIS A 446 7.50 9.01 6.14
C HIS A 446 7.34 10.35 6.85
N GLU A 447 8.43 10.90 7.37
CA GLU A 447 8.39 12.16 8.12
C GLU A 447 7.94 13.34 7.23
N LEU A 448 8.34 13.39 5.96
CA LEU A 448 7.90 14.42 5.01
C LEU A 448 6.39 14.38 4.78
N ILE A 449 5.84 13.18 4.58
CA ILE A 449 4.40 13.00 4.33
C ILE A 449 3.59 13.52 5.52
N LEU A 450 4.02 13.21 6.75
CA LEU A 450 3.34 13.69 7.95
C LEU A 450 3.50 15.22 8.10
N LEU A 451 4.72 15.75 8.02
CA LEU A 451 4.97 17.19 8.18
C LEU A 451 4.24 18.04 7.13
N ASN A 452 4.04 17.54 5.92
CA ASN A 452 3.30 18.26 4.87
C ASN A 452 1.78 18.38 5.16
N GLN A 453 1.23 17.51 6.02
CA GLN A 453 -0.18 17.57 6.45
C GLN A 453 -0.40 18.55 7.61
N MET A 454 0.68 19.02 8.25
CA MET A 454 0.60 19.77 9.50
C MET A 454 0.96 21.24 9.31
N LYS A 455 0.10 22.14 9.76
CA LYS A 455 0.36 23.59 9.83
C LYS A 455 -0.11 24.14 11.16
N HIS A 456 0.81 24.26 12.10
CA HIS A 456 0.49 24.68 13.45
C HIS A 456 1.63 25.48 14.08
N ALA A 457 1.32 26.47 14.92
CA ALA A 457 2.33 27.35 15.55
C ALA A 457 3.32 26.59 16.46
N ASN A 458 2.87 25.48 17.03
CA ASN A 458 3.65 24.61 17.92
C ASN A 458 4.16 23.33 17.23
N ILE A 459 4.27 23.29 15.90
CA ILE A 459 4.87 22.18 15.15
C ILE A 459 5.92 22.77 14.19
N VAL A 460 7.05 22.10 14.01
CA VAL A 460 8.06 22.55 13.05
C VAL A 460 7.54 22.50 11.63
N SER A 461 7.78 23.58 10.88
CA SER A 461 7.39 23.69 9.48
C SER A 461 8.42 23.05 8.56
N ILE A 462 7.95 22.21 7.64
CA ILE A 462 8.74 21.75 6.51
C ILE A 462 8.90 22.91 5.50
N LEU A 463 10.15 23.22 5.14
CA LEU A 463 10.48 24.28 4.18
C LEU A 463 10.78 23.72 2.79
N GLY A 464 11.31 22.49 2.73
CA GLY A 464 11.74 21.85 1.49
C GLY A 464 12.45 20.52 1.74
N PHE A 465 13.02 19.98 0.68
CA PHE A 465 13.92 18.82 0.73
C PHE A 465 15.10 19.06 -0.21
N THR A 466 16.13 18.22 -0.16
CA THR A 466 17.22 18.22 -1.14
C THR A 466 17.36 16.83 -1.74
N THR A 467 17.30 16.67 -3.07
CA THR A 467 17.50 15.36 -3.74
C THR A 467 18.96 14.96 -3.86
N ASP A 468 19.86 15.94 -3.94
CA ASP A 468 21.30 15.70 -4.03
C ASP A 468 22.04 16.63 -3.07
N PRO A 469 22.20 16.26 -1.79
CA PRO A 469 22.89 17.09 -0.81
C PRO A 469 24.42 16.96 -0.85
N THR A 470 25.01 16.35 -1.89
CA THR A 470 26.48 16.22 -1.97
C THR A 470 27.20 17.57 -1.96
N HIS A 471 26.53 18.62 -2.46
CA HIS A 471 26.99 20.01 -2.38
C HIS A 471 27.01 20.59 -0.95
N LEU A 472 26.21 20.06 -0.02
CA LEU A 472 26.20 20.45 1.41
C LEU A 472 27.32 19.76 2.19
N GLY A 473 27.86 18.67 1.66
CA GLY A 473 28.97 17.91 2.20
C GLY A 473 29.11 16.57 1.51
N SER A 474 30.35 16.16 1.21
CA SER A 474 30.66 14.91 0.50
C SER A 474 30.19 13.61 1.20
N HIS A 475 29.79 13.72 2.47
CA HIS A 475 29.25 12.65 3.30
C HIS A 475 27.71 12.59 3.28
N LEU A 476 27.03 13.55 2.65
CA LEU A 476 25.58 13.58 2.50
C LEU A 476 25.21 13.07 1.11
N LYS A 477 24.96 11.77 0.99
CA LYS A 477 24.74 11.09 -0.30
C LYS A 477 23.29 10.65 -0.56
N VAL A 478 22.38 10.93 0.38
CA VAL A 478 20.94 10.64 0.31
C VAL A 478 20.12 11.89 0.51
N PRO A 479 18.88 11.96 0.00
CA PRO A 479 18.01 13.11 0.19
C PRO A 479 17.90 13.55 1.66
N ALA A 480 17.77 14.85 1.93
CA ALA A 480 17.64 15.40 3.28
C ALA A 480 16.40 16.29 3.41
N LEU A 481 15.82 16.36 4.60
CA LEU A 481 14.69 17.26 4.90
C LEU A 481 15.21 18.63 5.33
N VAL A 482 14.57 19.70 4.83
CA VAL A 482 14.88 21.08 5.21
C VAL A 482 13.70 21.63 6.01
N ILE A 483 13.90 21.81 7.31
CA ILE A 483 12.88 22.33 8.23
C ILE A 483 13.32 23.69 8.81
N GLU A 484 12.39 24.40 9.44
CA GLU A 484 12.68 25.68 10.07
C GLU A 484 13.73 25.59 11.20
N TYR A 485 14.48 26.68 11.40
CA TYR A 485 15.46 26.79 12.48
C TYR A 485 14.87 27.42 13.73
N CYS A 486 14.90 26.68 14.84
CA CYS A 486 14.50 27.15 16.16
C CYS A 486 15.71 27.61 16.97
N ALA A 487 15.91 28.93 17.05
CA ALA A 487 17.15 29.54 17.54
C ALA A 487 17.50 29.26 19.01
N ARG A 488 16.51 28.91 19.85
CA ARG A 488 16.74 28.60 21.27
C ARG A 488 17.00 27.10 21.53
N GLY A 489 17.06 26.28 20.48
CA GLY A 489 17.49 24.88 20.54
C GLY A 489 16.44 23.94 21.12
N ARG A 490 16.86 22.73 21.52
CA ARG A 490 15.95 21.71 22.08
C ARG A 490 15.65 22.01 23.54
N LEU A 491 14.51 21.52 24.00
CA LEU A 491 14.08 21.65 25.39
C LEU A 491 15.09 21.07 26.38
N ARG A 492 15.81 20.02 25.96
CA ARG A 492 16.97 19.43 26.67
C ARG A 492 17.99 20.45 27.14
N GLU A 493 18.39 21.37 26.25
CA GLU A 493 19.38 22.41 26.57
C GLU A 493 18.71 23.69 27.05
N TYR A 494 17.55 24.02 26.49
CA TYR A 494 16.84 25.27 26.76
C TYR A 494 16.42 25.41 28.23
N CYS A 495 15.74 24.40 28.78
CA CYS A 495 15.22 24.48 30.15
C CYS A 495 16.34 24.63 31.20
N PRO A 496 17.41 23.82 31.20
CA PRO A 496 18.52 24.01 32.14
C PRO A 496 19.24 25.36 31.98
N SER A 497 19.45 25.81 30.74
CA SER A 497 20.20 27.04 30.47
C SER A 497 19.43 28.31 30.85
N ASN A 498 18.09 28.27 30.79
CA ASN A 498 17.22 29.42 31.08
C ASN A 498 16.54 29.30 32.44
N GLN A 499 16.92 28.32 33.25
CA GLN A 499 16.23 27.97 34.49
C GLN A 499 16.12 29.13 35.48
N ALA A 500 17.15 29.98 35.58
CA ALA A 500 17.20 31.11 36.51
C ALA A 500 16.32 32.30 36.09
N ILE A 501 15.99 32.40 34.80
CA ILE A 501 15.30 33.57 34.23
C ILE A 501 13.87 33.25 33.76
N MET A 502 13.54 31.97 33.55
CA MET A 502 12.19 31.56 33.14
C MET A 502 11.18 31.76 34.26
N SER A 503 10.19 32.62 34.01
CA SER A 503 9.04 32.83 34.90
C SER A 503 8.12 31.61 34.94
N GLU A 504 7.19 31.61 35.91
CA GLU A 504 6.13 30.61 35.99
C GLU A 504 5.23 30.64 34.75
N THR A 505 4.91 31.84 34.26
CA THR A 505 4.15 32.04 33.02
C THR A 505 4.86 31.47 31.80
N ASP A 506 6.18 31.63 31.67
CA ASP A 506 6.95 31.04 30.56
C ASP A 506 6.86 29.51 30.56
N ARG A 507 6.90 28.90 31.74
CA ARG A 507 6.79 27.44 31.91
C ARG A 507 5.41 26.92 31.55
N ILE A 508 4.36 27.61 32.02
CA ILE A 508 2.98 27.30 31.65
C ILE A 508 2.78 27.46 30.15
N ASN A 509 3.37 28.49 29.52
CA ASN A 509 3.30 28.68 28.07
C ASN A 509 4.01 27.56 27.30
N LEU A 510 5.13 27.04 27.80
CA LEU A 510 5.78 25.87 27.20
C LEU A 510 4.88 24.63 27.29
N ILE A 511 4.34 24.35 28.48
CA ILE A 511 3.41 23.23 28.74
C ILE A 511 2.19 23.35 27.81
N ARG A 512 1.54 24.52 27.79
CA ARG A 512 0.39 24.82 26.94
C ARG A 512 0.69 24.62 25.46
N GLY A 513 1.82 25.14 24.97
CA GLY A 513 2.18 25.01 23.56
C GLY A 513 2.45 23.57 23.13
N ILE A 514 3.09 22.76 23.99
CA ILE A 514 3.29 21.31 23.75
C ILE A 514 1.92 20.60 23.71
N SER A 515 1.03 20.89 24.64
CA SER A 515 -0.32 20.32 24.67
C SER A 515 -1.17 20.74 23.47
N GLN A 516 -1.03 21.99 23.01
CA GLN A 516 -1.73 22.49 21.82
C GLN A 516 -1.29 21.77 20.56
N ALA A 517 0.01 21.52 20.40
CA ALA A 517 0.52 20.70 19.31
C ALA A 517 -0.05 19.27 19.35
N LEU A 518 -0.11 18.67 20.55
CA LEU A 518 -0.65 17.33 20.76
C LEU A 518 -2.13 17.21 20.44
N LYS A 519 -2.95 18.17 20.89
CA LYS A 519 -4.37 18.27 20.53
C LYS A 519 -4.54 18.35 19.01
N TYR A 520 -3.78 19.22 18.37
CA TYR A 520 -3.85 19.39 16.92
C TYR A 520 -3.55 18.09 16.17
N ILE A 521 -2.44 17.41 16.49
CA ILE A 521 -2.08 16.16 15.79
C ILE A 521 -3.04 15.01 16.10
N HIS A 522 -3.59 14.95 17.32
CA HIS A 522 -4.54 13.89 17.69
C HIS A 522 -5.93 14.10 17.08
N ASP A 523 -6.42 15.34 17.03
CA ASP A 523 -7.85 15.59 16.86
C ASP A 523 -8.21 16.44 15.62
N GLU A 524 -7.28 17.25 15.07
CA GLU A 524 -7.62 18.30 14.08
C GLU A 524 -7.13 18.05 12.66
N ILE A 525 -6.26 17.05 12.42
CA ILE A 525 -5.76 16.73 11.08
C ILE A 525 -6.82 15.96 10.28
N SER A 526 -7.23 16.47 9.11
CA SER A 526 -8.30 15.89 8.29
C SER A 526 -8.02 14.45 7.82
N GLU A 527 -6.76 14.16 7.51
CA GLU A 527 -6.28 12.91 6.93
C GLU A 527 -6.26 11.76 7.94
N GLY A 528 -6.29 12.07 9.24
CA GLY A 528 -6.28 11.10 10.33
C GLY A 528 -5.51 11.59 11.55
N SER A 529 -5.77 10.95 12.69
CA SER A 529 -5.10 11.22 13.97
C SER A 529 -3.64 10.79 13.91
N ILE A 530 -2.70 11.72 14.13
CA ILE A 530 -1.26 11.45 14.18
C ILE A 530 -0.83 11.32 15.64
N VAL A 531 -0.26 10.18 16.00
CA VAL A 531 0.39 9.92 17.28
C VAL A 531 1.89 10.15 17.12
N HIS A 532 2.48 10.96 18.00
CA HIS A 532 3.89 11.35 17.90
C HIS A 532 4.83 10.16 18.12
N GLY A 533 4.61 9.37 19.17
CA GLY A 533 5.29 8.08 19.41
C GLY A 533 6.73 8.14 19.89
N ASN A 534 7.29 9.32 20.12
CA ASN A 534 8.64 9.52 20.67
C ASN A 534 8.75 10.87 21.39
N LEU A 535 7.71 11.21 22.14
CA LEU A 535 7.62 12.50 22.81
C LEU A 535 8.60 12.56 24.00
N SER A 536 9.52 13.51 23.97
CA SER A 536 10.57 13.72 24.96
C SER A 536 11.16 15.13 24.91
N MET A 537 12.08 15.43 25.82
CA MET A 537 12.87 16.67 25.81
C MET A 537 13.66 16.95 24.50
N ASP A 538 13.87 15.93 23.66
CA ASP A 538 14.55 16.05 22.37
C ASP A 538 13.59 16.27 21.19
N SER A 539 12.31 15.93 21.37
CA SER A 539 11.24 16.15 20.38
C SER A 539 10.62 17.54 20.44
N VAL A 540 11.07 18.39 21.37
CA VAL A 540 10.58 19.76 21.52
C VAL A 540 11.74 20.74 21.28
N VAL A 541 11.56 21.66 20.36
CA VAL A 541 12.49 22.77 20.08
C VAL A 541 11.82 24.11 20.37
N VAL A 542 12.62 25.13 20.70
CA VAL A 542 12.11 26.45 21.09
C VAL A 542 12.59 27.49 20.09
N ASP A 543 11.65 28.25 19.52
CA ASP A 543 11.97 29.28 18.56
C ASP A 543 12.53 30.57 19.22
N ALA A 544 12.88 31.57 18.42
CA ALA A 544 13.46 32.82 18.92
C ALA A 544 12.53 33.58 19.90
N THR A 545 11.21 33.40 19.78
CA THR A 545 10.19 34.04 20.62
C THR A 545 9.98 33.33 21.96
N GLY A 546 10.47 32.09 22.09
CA GLY A 546 10.22 31.24 23.26
C GLY A 546 9.05 30.28 23.08
N THR A 547 8.51 30.17 21.86
CA THR A 547 7.39 29.27 21.56
C THR A 547 7.91 27.85 21.35
N PRO A 548 7.33 26.82 22.03
CA PRO A 548 7.73 25.44 21.84
C PRO A 548 7.14 24.88 20.52
N LYS A 549 7.92 24.07 19.82
CA LYS A 549 7.50 23.37 18.60
C LYS A 549 7.87 21.90 18.67
N LEU A 550 6.92 21.02 18.36
CA LEU A 550 7.16 19.58 18.21
C LEU A 550 7.93 19.30 16.92
N THR A 551 8.88 18.38 16.99
CA THR A 551 9.74 17.88 15.92
C THR A 551 10.00 16.38 16.14
N ASN A 552 10.62 15.73 15.16
CA ASN A 552 11.03 14.33 15.19
C ASN A 552 9.86 13.36 15.02
N PHE A 553 9.16 13.51 13.90
CA PHE A 553 8.01 12.70 13.54
C PHE A 553 8.40 11.39 12.83
N GLU A 554 9.70 11.01 12.84
CA GLU A 554 10.19 9.78 12.20
C GLU A 554 9.62 8.49 12.82
N PHE A 555 9.13 8.55 14.07
CA PHE A 555 8.53 7.43 14.81
C PHE A 555 7.00 7.55 14.91
N SER A 556 6.39 8.54 14.25
CA SER A 556 4.97 8.83 14.39
C SER A 556 4.10 7.85 13.59
N CYS A 557 2.94 7.53 14.14
CA CYS A 557 1.90 6.72 13.49
C CYS A 557 0.73 7.62 13.10
N GLN A 558 0.12 7.40 11.94
CA GLN A 558 -1.17 7.98 11.60
C GLN A 558 -2.26 6.92 11.65
N TYR A 559 -3.39 7.28 12.25
CA TYR A 559 -4.56 6.43 12.46
C TYR A 559 -5.79 7.04 11.83
N GLN A 560 -6.72 6.20 11.41
CA GLN A 560 -8.03 6.65 10.97
C GLN A 560 -8.79 7.24 12.17
N HIS A 561 -9.48 8.36 11.94
CA HIS A 561 -10.40 8.91 12.92
C HIS A 561 -11.48 7.90 13.31
N THR A 562 -11.65 7.70 14.61
CA THR A 562 -12.61 6.76 15.18
C THR A 562 -13.01 7.21 16.57
N ASP A 563 -14.24 6.90 16.96
CA ASP A 563 -14.74 7.11 18.32
C ASP A 563 -14.08 6.16 19.33
N ASN A 564 -13.45 5.08 18.86
CA ASN A 564 -12.69 4.14 19.69
C ASN A 564 -11.21 4.08 19.27
N PRO A 565 -10.35 4.91 19.87
CA PRO A 565 -8.92 4.99 19.53
C PRO A 565 -8.16 3.67 19.68
N LEU A 566 -8.61 2.75 20.53
CA LEU A 566 -7.97 1.44 20.73
C LEU A 566 -8.21 0.47 19.57
N ARG A 567 -9.21 0.75 18.72
CA ARG A 567 -9.53 -0.01 17.50
C ARG A 567 -9.23 0.79 16.23
N ALA A 568 -8.55 1.93 16.37
CA ALA A 568 -8.22 2.78 15.23
C ALA A 568 -7.32 2.02 14.25
N GLN A 569 -7.73 2.00 12.98
CA GLN A 569 -6.90 1.42 11.94
C GLN A 569 -5.68 2.30 11.70
N VAL A 570 -4.48 1.71 11.67
CA VAL A 570 -3.26 2.42 11.27
C VAL A 570 -3.34 2.72 9.77
N LEU A 571 -3.27 4.00 9.40
CA LEU A 571 -3.20 4.48 8.02
C LEU A 571 -1.75 4.54 7.53
N HIS A 572 -0.86 5.07 8.36
CA HIS A 572 0.58 5.15 8.08
C HIS A 572 1.38 4.74 9.30
N ALA A 573 2.22 3.73 9.16
CA ALA A 573 3.07 3.21 10.23
C ALA A 573 4.51 3.73 10.11
N PRO A 574 5.20 3.99 11.24
CA PRO A 574 6.57 4.44 11.21
C PRO A 574 7.50 3.32 10.76
N PRO A 575 8.46 3.64 9.88
CA PRO A 575 9.47 2.67 9.46
C PRO A 575 10.52 2.38 10.55
N LEU A 576 10.57 3.20 11.61
CA LEU A 576 11.48 3.06 12.74
C LEU A 576 10.75 2.65 14.03
N ALA A 577 11.42 1.84 14.85
CA ALA A 577 11.13 1.64 16.26
C ALA A 577 12.03 2.57 17.06
N SER A 578 11.42 3.38 17.93
CA SER A 578 12.18 4.04 18.98
C SER A 578 12.84 2.98 19.86
N HIS A 579 14.07 3.24 20.27
CA HIS A 579 14.65 2.47 21.37
C HIS A 579 13.87 2.76 22.64
N PRO A 580 13.71 1.80 23.56
CA PRO A 580 13.13 2.03 24.87
C PRO A 580 13.71 3.27 25.55
N THR A 581 12.82 4.15 26.00
CA THR A 581 13.19 5.37 26.72
C THR A 581 12.50 5.44 28.06
N ARG A 582 13.04 6.28 28.94
CA ARG A 582 12.42 6.62 30.24
C ARG A 582 11.16 7.50 30.10
N TRP A 583 10.80 7.90 28.88
CA TRP A 583 9.59 8.68 28.58
C TRP A 583 8.41 7.80 28.18
N ASP A 584 8.67 6.52 27.90
CA ASP A 584 7.71 5.58 27.35
C ASP A 584 6.66 5.17 28.40
N ALA A 585 5.46 4.87 27.91
CA ALA A 585 4.35 4.38 28.71
C ALA A 585 4.50 2.88 29.03
N PRO A 586 3.96 2.38 30.16
CA PRO A 586 4.14 0.98 30.57
C PRO A 586 3.55 -0.03 29.57
N GLU A 587 2.46 0.33 28.88
CA GLU A 587 1.84 -0.53 27.87
C GLU A 587 2.72 -0.75 26.63
N LEU A 588 3.78 0.03 26.43
CA LEU A 588 4.76 -0.23 25.37
C LEU A 588 5.67 -1.43 25.68
N PHE A 589 5.63 -1.94 26.91
CA PHE A 589 6.47 -3.03 27.42
C PHE A 589 5.69 -4.31 27.77
N GLN A 590 4.36 -4.27 27.74
CA GLN A 590 3.51 -5.41 28.09
C GLN A 590 3.34 -6.30 26.85
N ASP A 591 3.98 -7.47 26.90
CA ASP A 591 3.86 -8.58 25.96
C ASP A 591 4.50 -8.38 24.58
N VAL A 592 5.81 -8.64 24.52
CA VAL A 592 6.53 -8.76 23.26
C VAL A 592 7.47 -9.96 23.35
N SER A 593 7.09 -11.07 22.71
CA SER A 593 8.11 -11.87 22.00
C SER A 593 8.99 -10.87 21.24
N ASP A 594 10.31 -11.02 21.20
CA ASP A 594 11.32 -10.07 20.66
C ASP A 594 11.06 -9.49 19.23
N SER A 595 9.91 -9.77 18.60
CA SER A 595 9.53 -9.49 17.23
C SER A 595 8.37 -8.50 16.98
N ARG A 596 7.72 -7.90 18.00
CA ARG A 596 6.53 -7.02 17.77
C ARG A 596 6.42 -5.81 18.69
N ALA A 597 7.41 -4.91 18.74
CA ALA A 597 7.28 -3.70 19.57
C ALA A 597 5.94 -2.98 19.27
N PRO A 598 5.08 -2.73 20.26
CA PRO A 598 3.74 -2.17 20.03
C PRO A 598 3.83 -0.81 19.33
N PHE A 599 2.82 -0.50 18.52
CA PHE A 599 2.70 0.84 17.93
C PHE A 599 2.30 1.84 19.02
N PRO A 600 2.89 3.05 19.03
CA PRO A 600 2.47 4.09 19.95
C PRO A 600 1.02 4.48 19.69
N THR A 601 0.28 4.74 20.77
CA THR A 601 -1.09 5.25 20.72
C THR A 601 -1.15 6.67 21.27
N ARG A 602 -2.26 7.38 21.05
CA ARG A 602 -2.45 8.71 21.65
C ARG A 602 -2.27 8.72 23.17
N TYR A 603 -2.57 7.61 23.84
CA TYR A 603 -2.38 7.47 25.28
C TYR A 603 -0.91 7.36 25.69
N THR A 604 -0.07 6.79 24.83
CA THR A 604 1.38 6.73 25.06
C THR A 604 2.01 8.13 24.97
N ASP A 605 1.55 8.97 24.04
CA ASP A 605 1.97 10.37 23.99
C ASP A 605 1.57 11.14 25.25
N LEU A 606 0.34 10.89 25.74
CA LEU A 606 -0.18 11.53 26.96
C LEU A 606 0.64 11.17 28.20
N TRP A 607 1.10 9.93 28.32
CA TRP A 607 2.02 9.53 29.39
C TRP A 607 3.34 10.31 29.35
N SER A 608 3.95 10.38 28.16
CA SER A 608 5.18 11.14 27.93
C SER A 608 4.98 12.64 28.17
N LEU A 609 3.79 13.17 27.86
CA LEU A 609 3.42 14.56 28.12
C LEU A 609 3.46 14.89 29.63
N GLY A 610 2.93 14.00 30.48
CA GLY A 610 3.00 14.18 31.94
C GLY A 610 4.44 14.27 32.43
N SER A 611 5.34 13.47 31.84
CA SER A 611 6.77 13.55 32.14
C SER A 611 7.41 14.86 31.69
N LEU A 612 7.00 15.40 30.54
CA LEU A 612 7.46 16.71 30.05
C LEU A 612 6.99 17.86 30.94
N PHE A 613 5.77 17.79 31.48
CA PHE A 613 5.25 18.81 32.39
C PHE A 613 6.13 18.93 33.63
N VAL A 614 6.50 17.80 34.22
CA VAL A 614 7.42 17.78 35.36
C VAL A 614 8.81 18.25 34.95
N PHE A 615 9.33 17.82 33.80
CA PHE A 615 10.66 18.24 33.31
C PHE A 615 10.80 19.76 33.08
N VAL A 616 9.77 20.43 32.55
CA VAL A 616 9.80 21.90 32.29
C VAL A 616 9.87 22.72 33.58
N SER A 617 9.58 22.10 34.72
CA SER A 617 9.19 22.81 35.93
C SER A 617 10.30 22.87 37.01
N ARG A 618 11.56 23.36 36.79
CA ARG A 618 12.67 23.42 37.83
C ARG A 618 13.06 24.75 38.51
N VAL A 619 13.37 24.74 39.83
CA VAL A 619 14.24 25.69 40.61
C VAL A 619 15.09 24.98 41.72
N ILE A 620 16.35 25.39 41.96
CA ILE A 620 17.19 25.01 43.14
C ILE A 620 17.36 26.23 44.07
N PRO A 621 17.30 26.09 45.41
CA PRO A 621 17.42 27.21 46.37
C PRO A 621 18.87 27.54 46.72
N GLN A 622 19.21 28.83 46.90
CA GLN A 622 20.13 29.26 47.96
C GLN A 622 19.77 30.66 48.51
N TYR A 623 19.68 30.72 49.85
CA TYR A 623 19.60 31.83 50.80
C TYR A 623 18.23 32.42 51.24
N LYS A 624 18.07 32.36 52.58
CA LYS A 624 16.88 32.49 53.43
C LYS A 624 16.24 33.89 53.42
N ASN A 625 14.90 33.96 53.49
CA ASN A 625 14.19 35.08 54.10
C ASN A 625 13.17 34.52 55.13
N PRO A 626 13.25 34.86 56.44
CA PRO A 626 12.47 34.19 57.50
C PRO A 626 10.98 34.54 57.58
N VAL A 627 10.44 35.39 56.71
CA VAL A 627 9.16 36.07 56.97
C VAL A 627 7.98 35.61 56.10
N ILE A 628 8.17 34.81 55.05
CA ILE A 628 7.06 34.32 54.21
C ILE A 628 7.23 32.81 53.94
N ASN A 629 6.28 32.04 54.46
CA ASN A 629 6.28 30.58 54.49
C ASN A 629 5.49 30.04 53.28
N CYS A 630 6.17 29.71 52.19
CA CYS A 630 5.58 28.95 51.08
C CYS A 630 6.68 28.14 50.36
N PRO A 631 6.68 26.79 50.43
CA PRO A 631 7.81 25.98 49.95
C PRO A 631 7.77 25.76 48.42
N LYS A 632 8.60 26.55 47.72
CA LYS A 632 9.07 26.42 46.33
C LYS A 632 9.75 25.08 45.95
N ILE A 633 9.09 24.07 45.38
CA ILE A 633 9.75 22.84 44.87
C ILE A 633 9.46 22.60 43.38
N PHE A 634 10.51 22.42 42.56
CA PHE A 634 10.42 22.37 41.10
C PHE A 634 11.66 21.61 40.50
N SER A 635 11.48 20.68 39.52
CA SER A 635 12.46 19.73 38.91
C SER A 635 12.70 19.85 37.36
N CYS A 636 13.93 19.58 36.87
CA CYS A 636 14.31 19.27 35.46
C CYS A 636 14.94 17.87 35.43
N LYS A 637 14.57 17.06 36.41
CA LYS A 637 15.04 15.69 36.59
C LYS A 637 14.44 14.87 35.45
N LEU A 638 15.22 13.91 34.98
CA LEU A 638 14.71 12.92 34.05
C LEU A 638 13.72 11.99 34.78
N PRO A 639 12.74 11.41 34.09
CA PRO A 639 11.85 10.42 34.70
C PRO A 639 12.67 9.25 35.23
N TYR A 640 12.46 8.79 36.46
CA TYR A 640 13.29 7.78 37.13
C TYR A 640 14.80 8.11 37.19
N ALA A 641 15.18 9.39 37.41
CA ALA A 641 16.61 9.80 37.44
C ALA A 641 17.48 9.06 38.46
N GLN A 642 16.88 8.43 39.47
CA GLN A 642 17.57 7.60 40.47
C GLN A 642 18.04 6.25 39.93
N SER A 643 17.74 5.91 38.68
CA SER A 643 18.09 4.61 38.08
C SER A 643 18.64 4.76 36.67
N GLU A 644 19.58 3.89 36.33
CA GLU A 644 20.02 3.60 34.96
C GLU A 644 18.81 3.20 34.09
N LEU A 645 18.90 3.30 32.76
CA LEU A 645 17.77 3.03 31.87
C LEU A 645 17.11 1.64 32.09
N PRO A 646 17.85 0.52 32.23
CA PRO A 646 17.23 -0.77 32.54
C PRO A 646 16.48 -0.78 33.88
N GLY A 647 17.04 -0.11 34.90
CA GLY A 647 16.40 0.02 36.20
C GLY A 647 15.16 0.92 36.17
N ALA A 648 15.18 1.98 35.36
CA ALA A 648 14.02 2.85 35.13
C ALA A 648 12.87 2.08 34.48
N ILE A 649 13.16 1.28 33.44
CA ILE A 649 12.17 0.43 32.77
C ILE A 649 11.60 -0.62 33.74
N ALA A 650 12.44 -1.25 34.56
CA ALA A 650 11.97 -2.22 35.55
C ALA A 650 11.00 -1.59 36.57
N ARG A 651 11.30 -0.38 37.06
CA ARG A 651 10.41 0.38 37.95
C ARG A 651 9.08 0.72 37.28
N LEU A 652 9.14 1.19 36.03
CA LEU A 652 7.97 1.49 35.20
C LEU A 652 7.05 0.27 35.06
N ILE A 653 7.61 -0.90 34.71
CA ILE A 653 6.87 -2.16 34.55
C ILE A 653 6.23 -2.60 35.88
N ASN A 654 6.89 -2.31 37.02
CA ASN A 654 6.35 -2.57 38.35
C ASN A 654 5.30 -1.55 38.82
N GLY A 655 4.87 -0.62 37.96
CA GLY A 655 3.84 0.38 38.26
C GLY A 655 4.34 1.59 39.05
N GLU A 656 5.65 1.77 39.24
CA GLU A 656 6.18 3.00 39.83
C GLU A 656 5.98 4.18 38.86
N LYS A 657 5.45 5.30 39.37
CA LYS A 657 5.27 6.51 38.55
C LYS A 657 6.62 7.19 38.26
N PRO A 658 6.74 7.97 37.16
CA PRO A 658 8.03 8.45 36.69
C PRO A 658 8.74 9.46 37.59
N TYR A 659 7.99 10.13 38.47
CA TYR A 659 8.49 11.13 39.41
C TYR A 659 7.92 10.90 40.81
N THR A 660 8.63 11.42 41.82
CA THR A 660 8.25 11.35 43.23
C THR A 660 7.49 12.61 43.66
N GLU A 661 6.77 12.54 44.80
CA GLU A 661 5.92 13.65 45.28
C GLU A 661 6.64 14.99 45.46
N GLY A 662 7.95 14.97 45.71
CA GLY A 662 8.78 16.17 45.86
C GLY A 662 9.43 16.69 44.57
N ASP A 663 9.03 16.21 43.38
CA ASP A 663 9.67 16.65 42.14
C ASP A 663 8.98 17.87 41.49
N CYS A 664 7.71 18.19 41.79
CA CYS A 664 7.02 19.37 41.25
C CYS A 664 5.90 19.86 42.18
N PRO A 665 5.37 21.08 42.00
CA PRO A 665 4.28 21.57 42.83
C PRO A 665 2.98 20.84 42.56
N ASP A 666 2.11 20.88 43.56
CA ASP A 666 0.83 20.19 43.59
C ASP A 666 -0.01 20.40 42.33
N ILE A 667 -0.04 21.62 41.80
CA ILE A 667 -0.81 21.97 40.61
C ILE A 667 -0.35 21.19 39.38
N ILE A 668 0.96 21.21 39.09
CA ILE A 668 1.55 20.49 37.95
C ILE A 668 1.55 18.98 38.20
N ARG A 669 1.74 18.57 39.45
CA ARG A 669 1.68 17.17 39.87
C ARG A 669 0.31 16.58 39.59
N ASN A 670 -0.77 17.27 39.96
CA ASN A 670 -2.13 16.78 39.74
C ASN A 670 -2.43 16.57 38.25
N LEU A 671 -1.96 17.50 37.39
CA LEU A 671 -2.03 17.33 35.94
C LEU A 671 -1.23 16.10 35.47
N ALA A 672 0.03 16.00 35.85
CA ALA A 672 0.92 14.92 35.44
C ALA A 672 0.45 13.55 35.95
N SER A 673 -0.05 13.46 37.18
CA SER A 673 -0.60 12.25 37.77
C SER A 673 -1.81 11.73 36.98
N SER A 674 -2.71 12.61 36.52
CA SER A 674 -3.84 12.20 35.66
C SER A 674 -3.41 11.63 34.31
N LEU A 675 -2.21 12.00 33.84
CA LEU A 675 -1.62 11.49 32.61
C LEU A 675 -0.87 10.16 32.79
N TRP A 676 -0.60 9.77 34.03
CA TRP A 676 0.06 8.52 34.38
C TRP A 676 -0.89 7.46 34.94
N GLU A 677 -2.17 7.51 34.56
CA GLU A 677 -3.10 6.42 34.85
C GLU A 677 -2.61 5.11 34.20
N ASP A 678 -2.68 4.01 34.96
CA ASP A 678 -2.17 2.71 34.51
C ASP A 678 -3.00 2.15 33.36
N ILE A 679 -4.30 2.43 33.36
CA ILE A 679 -5.23 2.06 32.29
C ILE A 679 -5.22 3.18 31.22
N PRO A 680 -4.74 2.91 29.98
CA PRO A 680 -4.50 3.97 28.99
C PRO A 680 -5.72 4.86 28.70
N TYR A 681 -6.91 4.26 28.55
CA TYR A 681 -8.14 4.98 28.20
C TYR A 681 -8.74 5.82 29.34
N GLN A 682 -8.18 5.73 30.56
CA GLN A 682 -8.55 6.62 31.66
C GLN A 682 -7.77 7.94 31.66
N ARG A 683 -6.69 8.02 30.87
CA ARG A 683 -5.91 9.26 30.72
C ARG A 683 -6.75 10.32 29.99
N PRO A 684 -6.76 11.58 30.44
CA PRO A 684 -7.52 12.65 29.81
C PRO A 684 -6.97 12.95 28.41
N SER A 685 -7.85 13.35 27.48
CA SER A 685 -7.43 13.77 26.15
C SER A 685 -6.57 15.04 26.20
N ALA A 686 -5.79 15.30 25.14
CA ALA A 686 -5.01 16.54 25.03
C ALA A 686 -5.91 17.79 25.10
N SER A 687 -7.11 17.73 24.53
CA SER A 687 -8.12 18.79 24.67
C SER A 687 -8.53 19.00 26.13
N LYS A 688 -8.78 17.92 26.88
CA LYS A 688 -9.16 18.05 28.29
C LYS A 688 -8.03 18.62 29.15
N ILE A 689 -6.79 18.23 28.87
CA ILE A 689 -5.60 18.78 29.53
C ILE A 689 -5.44 20.28 29.27
N LEU A 690 -5.69 20.74 28.04
CA LEU A 690 -5.64 22.16 27.73
C LEU A 690 -6.66 22.96 28.53
N GLU A 691 -7.90 22.49 28.64
CA GLU A 691 -8.92 23.12 29.51
C GLU A 691 -8.44 23.22 30.96
N MET A 692 -7.78 22.17 31.47
CA MET A 692 -7.24 22.18 32.83
C MET A 692 -6.08 23.17 32.97
N ILE A 693 -5.19 23.27 31.98
CA ILE A 693 -4.09 24.26 31.97
C ILE A 693 -4.62 25.69 31.87
N GLU A 694 -5.71 25.94 31.15
CA GLU A 694 -6.35 27.25 31.04
C GLU A 694 -7.02 27.70 32.34
N SER A 695 -7.34 26.76 33.23
CA SER A 695 -7.87 27.05 34.56
C SER A 695 -6.82 27.38 35.62
N LEU A 696 -5.52 27.26 35.27
CA LEU A 696 -4.36 27.62 36.10
C LEU A 696 -3.90 29.04 35.81
#